data_AF-A0A1E3NI33-F1
#
_entry.id   AF-A0A1E3NI33-F1
#
_cell.length_a   1.000
_cell.length_b   1.000
_cell.length_c   1.000
_cell.angle_alpha   90.00
_cell.angle_beta   90.00
_cell.angle_gamma   90.00
#
_symmetry.space_group_name_H-M   'P 1'
#
loop_
_entity.id
_entity.type
_entity.pdbx_description
1 polymer ?
#
loop_
_entity_poly.entity_id
_entity_poly.type
_entity_poly.pdbx_seq_one_letter_code
_entity_poly.pdbx_strand_id
1 'polypeptide(L)'
;MVRFSQDEGNRNKSDAHHAVDDRSFSLEDEDDIDIDDFNMDGIEDGNPEIDYYPGMSNRHSFLGEPDDFKTKVRRFIRKAGVKLSSQNFRKLVIGMTGLGLALLFFGIMFFAGKGGDSLVPGGAIHDGNKAGSGSAPEATPEETPDIAGGEKNDEGEYVGLAKMDLEDMRRGNFWVFDYQLNFFDYQPVAEEQTPSLEIRDHHKDHDDDDDDDKDKGKTDDDSDDDDDDDGDDDDDDDDDEHKDNKEKGKKGKEVNQNTVSGQSKPKSSSADSDAGYYLHQDNTILLLKKASDPDYVKKVIDLSSLTHNSTPLKSRLVSVTKSLDKIIVVSESKQQWRQSSFGKYWLVDVGTLQVEPINAIKEKDDSITLTNMNYAAFSPNGKFIYYNYKTNIYLKDLNSGKTSQVTKDGDMKNILNGKPDWIYEEEVLGSDRAIYWCKDDSKFAFIKWDDTDVPVYNLEIFGDDEYPKIEELKYPKTGFPNPVVSLYVYQTTNSKLIKVKQPEEQDKDAHFLGKDFIIYQTVWLNEEELLFKRTDRTSRILQVCVFSTVTGKTSIVRTVNTDKYSGWYKNNGDIYVLPDNKGYIDNVVLDNHDHLSHFKNSSDSQGAVISYGEWDVIGGIAGYDKSENSAYFIGTSGNSLQRQIYKVSLDDSSLTAITALDQIHSYSLKVSKGGKWGLMKYAGPQLPTQKLVELSKLPAEPEYYDSLLNLNNAFDVEATLETYQIPTKDYLPIHLHDNVTVNVVEVKPADFDEERQYPVLVSVYGGPGIQKVNCDFSYGFEEIVSSSADAIILYIDPRGTGGSGWDYRSWARDNIGYWEPRDIVEATQQYIENRPYVDTERVAIWGWSYGGFVTLKTLEYDMGQVFKYGMAVAPVTNWHLYDSIYTERYMGNPSQNEYKDAKINSYKNFEHVYRFLIMHGTGDDNVHYQNTLQLLNQFDLIGIENYDVHVFPDSDHSINHDNANVIVYDKLYSWICTAFAS
;
A
#
# COMPACT_ATOMS: atom_id res chain seq x y z
N MET A 1 50.46 -19.25 -34.28
CA MET A 1 50.52 -20.65 -33.79
C MET A 1 49.09 -20.99 -33.33
N VAL A 2 48.40 -22.07 -33.70
CA VAL A 2 48.63 -23.17 -34.67
C VAL A 2 47.31 -23.43 -35.41
N ARG A 3 47.41 -23.65 -36.73
CA ARG A 3 46.36 -24.02 -37.70
C ARG A 3 45.64 -25.34 -37.39
N PHE A 4 44.38 -25.46 -37.85
CA PHE A 4 43.81 -26.49 -38.74
C PHE A 4 42.46 -25.92 -39.25
N SER A 5 42.22 -25.54 -40.51
CA SER A 5 42.24 -26.21 -41.82
C SER A 5 40.82 -26.51 -42.32
N GLN A 6 40.39 -25.85 -43.41
CA GLN A 6 39.26 -26.29 -44.24
C GLN A 6 39.67 -27.51 -45.07
N ASP A 7 38.69 -28.33 -45.47
CA ASP A 7 38.59 -28.80 -46.87
C ASP A 7 37.16 -29.23 -47.24
N GLU A 8 36.81 -29.13 -48.52
CA GLU A 8 35.45 -29.25 -49.07
C GLU A 8 35.05 -30.69 -49.50
N GLY A 9 33.75 -30.99 -49.74
CA GLY A 9 33.31 -32.39 -49.96
C GLY A 9 32.09 -32.74 -50.86
N ASN A 10 31.06 -31.88 -51.01
CA ASN A 10 30.05 -31.87 -52.10
C ASN A 10 29.09 -33.10 -52.35
N ARG A 11 27.91 -32.79 -52.95
CA ARG A 11 26.81 -33.63 -53.53
C ARG A 11 25.66 -34.02 -52.57
N ASN A 12 24.37 -33.89 -52.93
CA ASN A 12 23.71 -33.67 -54.23
C ASN A 12 22.25 -33.12 -54.11
N LYS A 13 21.88 -32.12 -54.95
CA LYS A 13 20.55 -31.85 -55.59
C LYS A 13 19.27 -31.65 -54.73
N SER A 14 18.24 -30.89 -55.12
CA SER A 14 17.81 -30.40 -56.46
C SER A 14 17.00 -29.08 -56.44
N ASP A 15 17.23 -28.20 -57.45
CA ASP A 15 16.27 -27.52 -58.35
C ASP A 15 15.03 -26.74 -57.76
N ALA A 16 14.62 -25.54 -58.21
CA ALA A 16 14.91 -24.76 -59.44
C ALA A 16 14.52 -23.24 -59.41
N HIS A 17 15.24 -22.43 -60.22
CA HIS A 17 14.83 -21.24 -61.03
C HIS A 17 14.13 -20.00 -60.38
N HIS A 18 14.77 -18.81 -60.34
CA HIS A 18 14.76 -17.67 -61.33
C HIS A 18 13.59 -16.68 -61.17
N ALA A 19 13.70 -15.35 -61.37
CA ALA A 19 14.83 -14.42 -61.64
C ALA A 19 14.37 -12.95 -61.36
N VAL A 20 15.20 -12.08 -60.76
CA VAL A 20 15.92 -10.91 -61.35
C VAL A 20 15.08 -9.66 -61.72
N ASP A 21 15.28 -8.57 -60.97
CA ASP A 21 15.67 -7.18 -61.35
C ASP A 21 15.54 -6.34 -60.05
N ASP A 22 16.52 -5.66 -59.44
CA ASP A 22 17.78 -5.01 -59.85
C ASP A 22 17.61 -3.61 -60.49
N ARG A 23 17.66 -2.54 -59.66
CA ARG A 23 18.61 -1.41 -59.81
C ARG A 23 18.53 -0.28 -58.77
N SER A 24 19.72 0.26 -58.50
CA SER A 24 20.09 1.47 -57.73
C SER A 24 19.95 2.78 -58.51
N PHE A 25 19.93 3.93 -57.80
CA PHE A 25 20.46 5.30 -58.09
C PHE A 25 19.76 6.26 -57.08
N SER A 26 20.24 7.40 -56.57
CA SER A 26 21.53 8.08 -56.32
C SER A 26 21.20 9.45 -55.66
N LEU A 27 22.21 10.28 -55.35
CA LEU A 27 22.10 11.60 -54.68
C LEU A 27 21.72 12.78 -55.62
N GLU A 28 21.68 14.00 -55.03
CA GLU A 28 21.60 15.36 -55.66
C GLU A 28 20.17 15.78 -56.11
N ASP A 29 19.62 17.01 -55.91
CA ASP A 29 20.07 18.39 -55.52
C ASP A 29 18.98 19.08 -54.63
N GLU A 30 19.25 20.00 -53.67
CA GLU A 30 19.38 21.49 -53.70
C GLU A 30 18.13 22.35 -54.09
N ASP A 31 18.13 23.62 -53.65
CA ASP A 31 17.15 24.75 -53.80
C ASP A 31 15.82 24.77 -52.97
N ASP A 32 15.19 25.91 -52.62
CA ASP A 32 15.65 27.19 -52.02
C ASP A 32 14.41 28.06 -51.54
N ILE A 33 14.62 29.01 -50.61
CA ILE A 33 13.92 30.34 -50.46
C ILE A 33 12.45 30.52 -49.94
N ASP A 34 12.32 31.43 -48.95
CA ASP A 34 11.24 32.39 -48.49
C ASP A 34 9.76 31.96 -48.28
N ILE A 35 9.01 32.39 -47.25
CA ILE A 35 8.79 33.70 -46.56
C ILE A 35 7.97 34.72 -47.38
N ASP A 36 6.65 34.81 -47.15
CA ASP A 36 5.97 36.02 -46.59
C ASP A 36 4.41 35.96 -46.62
N ASP A 37 3.81 36.66 -45.65
CA ASP A 37 2.48 37.31 -45.55
C ASP A 37 1.26 36.86 -46.41
N PHE A 38 0.11 36.69 -45.72
CA PHE A 38 -1.15 37.34 -46.11
C PHE A 38 -2.05 37.65 -44.90
N ASN A 39 -2.89 38.69 -45.02
CA ASN A 39 -3.23 39.59 -43.92
C ASN A 39 -4.74 40.01 -43.87
N MET A 40 -5.20 40.47 -42.69
CA MET A 40 -6.36 41.39 -42.40
C MET A 40 -7.86 40.95 -42.41
N ASP A 41 -8.49 41.20 -41.24
CA ASP A 41 -9.69 42.03 -40.96
C ASP A 41 -11.18 41.62 -41.21
N GLY A 42 -12.03 41.98 -40.22
CA GLY A 42 -13.49 42.22 -40.32
C GLY A 42 -14.37 41.55 -39.23
N ILE A 43 -14.52 42.03 -38.00
CA ILE A 43 -15.24 43.22 -37.45
C ILE A 43 -16.67 42.94 -36.86
N GLU A 44 -16.90 43.49 -35.65
CA GLU A 44 -18.15 43.88 -34.93
C GLU A 44 -18.94 42.94 -33.98
N ASP A 45 -18.72 43.21 -32.67
CA ASP A 45 -19.67 43.62 -31.62
C ASP A 45 -20.88 42.77 -31.17
N GLY A 46 -20.92 42.53 -29.85
CA GLY A 46 -22.08 42.00 -29.12
C GLY A 46 -21.84 41.79 -27.61
N ASN A 47 -21.58 42.84 -26.84
CA ASN A 47 -21.58 42.81 -25.36
C ASN A 47 -23.01 43.12 -24.83
N PRO A 48 -23.45 42.61 -23.66
CA PRO A 48 -23.24 43.42 -22.45
C PRO A 48 -23.07 42.65 -21.10
N GLU A 49 -22.70 43.44 -20.08
CA GLU A 49 -22.96 43.25 -18.64
C GLU A 49 -22.17 42.18 -17.85
N ILE A 50 -21.06 42.64 -17.26
CA ILE A 50 -20.60 42.19 -15.94
C ILE A 50 -20.59 43.42 -15.03
N ASP A 51 -21.39 43.40 -13.96
CA ASP A 51 -21.46 44.44 -12.94
C ASP A 51 -20.21 44.43 -12.03
N TYR A 52 -19.81 45.60 -11.53
CA TYR A 52 -18.60 45.78 -10.73
C TYR A 52 -18.82 46.73 -9.55
N TYR A 53 -18.12 46.46 -8.43
CA TYR A 53 -17.87 47.33 -7.25
C TYR A 53 -18.98 47.50 -6.18
N PRO A 54 -18.65 47.96 -4.93
CA PRO A 54 -17.31 48.25 -4.36
C PRO A 54 -17.00 47.76 -2.92
N GLY A 55 -15.69 47.68 -2.63
CA GLY A 55 -15.08 48.24 -1.39
C GLY A 55 -14.65 47.22 -0.32
N MET A 56 -13.44 47.26 0.26
CA MET A 56 -12.63 48.43 0.62
C MET A 56 -11.12 48.13 0.64
N SER A 57 -10.33 49.16 0.32
CA SER A 57 -8.93 49.27 0.72
C SER A 57 -8.80 49.61 2.21
N ASN A 58 -7.80 49.06 2.91
CA ASN A 58 -6.98 49.83 3.85
C ASN A 58 -5.70 49.07 4.24
N ARG A 59 -4.54 49.72 4.10
CA ARG A 59 -3.37 49.39 4.92
C ARG A 59 -3.63 49.94 6.32
N HIS A 60 -3.51 49.13 7.37
CA HIS A 60 -2.94 49.57 8.65
C HIS A 60 -2.68 48.39 9.61
N SER A 61 -1.40 48.24 9.96
CA SER A 61 -0.85 47.75 11.23
C SER A 61 -1.84 47.37 12.35
N PHE A 62 -1.77 46.13 12.85
CA PHE A 62 -2.24 45.78 14.20
C PHE A 62 -1.34 44.75 14.90
N LEU A 63 -0.38 45.27 15.68
CA LEU A 63 -0.03 44.63 16.96
C LEU A 63 -1.26 44.73 17.86
N GLY A 64 -1.72 43.60 18.41
CA GLY A 64 -2.87 43.57 19.33
C GLY A 64 -2.54 44.20 20.69
N GLU A 65 -3.44 45.02 21.23
CA GLU A 65 -3.24 45.69 22.53
C GLU A 65 -3.32 44.72 23.74
N PRO A 66 -2.68 45.05 24.89
CA PRO A 66 -2.40 44.06 25.97
C PRO A 66 -3.57 43.62 26.85
N ASP A 67 -4.83 43.96 26.56
CA ASP A 67 -5.97 43.78 27.48
C ASP A 67 -6.92 42.60 27.18
N ASP A 68 -6.77 41.92 26.03
CA ASP A 68 -7.52 40.68 25.75
C ASP A 68 -7.05 39.48 26.59
N PHE A 69 -5.74 39.36 26.81
CA PHE A 69 -5.12 38.24 27.54
C PHE A 69 -5.66 38.06 28.97
N LYS A 70 -5.79 39.15 29.74
CA LYS A 70 -6.31 39.13 31.13
C LYS A 70 -7.77 38.65 31.19
N THR A 71 -8.52 38.85 30.12
CA THR A 71 -9.94 38.46 30.01
C THR A 71 -10.05 36.97 29.69
N LYS A 72 -9.21 36.45 28.79
CA LYS A 72 -9.07 35.00 28.49
C LYS A 72 -8.64 34.20 29.73
N VAL A 73 -7.60 34.62 30.44
CA VAL A 73 -7.12 33.95 31.68
C VAL A 73 -8.19 33.92 32.79
N ARG A 74 -9.00 34.98 32.94
CA ARG A 74 -10.15 34.98 33.87
C ARG A 74 -11.25 33.99 33.48
N ARG A 75 -11.50 33.79 32.18
CA ARG A 75 -12.44 32.78 31.68
C ARG A 75 -11.96 31.38 32.02
N PHE A 76 -10.69 31.09 31.77
CA PHE A 76 -10.06 29.79 32.06
C PHE A 76 -10.14 29.44 33.56
N ILE A 77 -9.70 30.34 34.45
CA ILE A 77 -9.74 30.13 35.91
C ILE A 77 -11.17 29.93 36.43
N ARG A 78 -12.17 30.60 35.84
CA ARG A 78 -13.60 30.34 36.16
C ARG A 78 -14.07 28.97 35.69
N LYS A 79 -13.66 28.52 34.50
CA LYS A 79 -14.03 27.22 33.94
C LYS A 79 -13.40 26.06 34.73
N ALA A 80 -12.21 26.27 35.29
CA ALA A 80 -11.49 25.33 36.15
C ALA A 80 -11.89 25.35 37.65
N GLY A 81 -12.83 26.20 38.06
CA GLY A 81 -13.35 26.24 39.45
C GLY A 81 -12.41 26.81 40.52
N VAL A 82 -11.20 27.25 40.17
CA VAL A 82 -10.16 27.67 41.14
C VAL A 82 -10.38 29.11 41.63
N LYS A 83 -10.44 29.31 42.95
CA LYS A 83 -10.48 30.66 43.58
C LYS A 83 -9.08 31.19 43.90
N LEU A 84 -8.52 32.00 43.00
CA LEU A 84 -7.27 32.73 43.24
C LEU A 84 -7.52 34.09 43.90
N SER A 85 -6.64 34.49 44.84
CA SER A 85 -6.65 35.83 45.43
C SER A 85 -6.20 36.88 44.41
N SER A 86 -6.65 38.14 44.55
CA SER A 86 -6.27 39.24 43.64
C SER A 86 -4.76 39.49 43.56
N GLN A 87 -4.02 39.11 44.61
CA GLN A 87 -2.55 39.22 44.64
C GLN A 87 -1.89 38.08 43.85
N ASN A 88 -2.42 36.85 43.93
CA ASN A 88 -1.91 35.70 43.18
C ASN A 88 -2.31 35.77 41.69
N PHE A 89 -3.51 36.29 41.36
CA PHE A 89 -3.89 36.57 39.97
C PHE A 89 -2.96 37.61 39.32
N ARG A 90 -2.55 38.65 40.07
CA ARG A 90 -1.56 39.62 39.57
C ARG A 90 -0.19 38.99 39.35
N LYS A 91 0.29 38.12 40.25
CA LYS A 91 1.54 37.39 40.06
C LYS A 91 1.50 36.45 38.84
N LEU A 92 0.41 35.72 38.65
CA LEU A 92 0.22 34.83 37.50
C LEU A 92 0.24 35.61 36.17
N VAL A 93 -0.48 36.72 36.08
CA VAL A 93 -0.49 37.58 34.88
C VAL A 93 0.90 38.19 34.62
N ILE A 94 1.60 38.66 35.66
CA ILE A 94 2.95 39.22 35.51
C ILE A 94 3.95 38.14 35.06
N GLY A 95 3.86 36.92 35.59
CA GLY A 95 4.69 35.79 35.16
C GLY A 95 4.46 35.42 33.70
N MET A 96 3.21 35.33 33.25
CA MET A 96 2.90 34.98 31.85
C MET A 96 3.23 36.10 30.85
N THR A 97 3.30 37.37 31.27
CA THR A 97 3.81 38.47 30.42
C THR A 97 5.33 38.61 30.45
N GLY A 98 6.02 37.81 31.27
CA GLY A 98 7.48 37.88 31.45
C GLY A 98 8.27 36.78 30.73
N LEU A 99 7.62 35.80 30.11
CA LEU A 99 8.30 34.77 29.30
C LEU A 99 8.59 35.28 27.87
N GLY A 100 9.64 36.10 27.79
CA GLY A 100 10.42 36.32 26.58
C GLY A 100 11.88 36.44 27.02
N LEU A 101 12.75 35.56 26.50
CA LEU A 101 14.14 35.25 26.90
C LEU A 101 14.33 34.29 28.11
N ALA A 102 14.92 33.14 27.77
CA ALA A 102 15.93 32.33 28.48
C ALA A 102 15.76 31.90 29.96
N LEU A 103 15.69 30.56 30.13
CA LEU A 103 16.25 29.66 31.17
C LEU A 103 16.92 30.31 32.40
N LEU A 104 16.65 29.90 33.65
CA LEU A 104 16.94 28.55 34.19
C LEU A 104 16.13 28.21 35.47
N PHE A 105 16.21 26.95 35.91
CA PHE A 105 15.61 26.37 37.14
C PHE A 105 16.34 26.87 38.44
N PHE A 106 16.00 26.56 39.71
CA PHE A 106 15.23 25.46 40.36
C PHE A 106 14.75 25.88 41.78
N GLY A 107 13.69 25.23 42.30
CA GLY A 107 13.62 24.74 43.70
C GLY A 107 13.23 25.66 44.88
N ILE A 108 12.18 25.26 45.63
CA ILE A 108 12.03 25.56 47.08
C ILE A 108 11.61 24.29 47.86
N MET A 109 12.42 23.93 48.87
CA MET A 109 12.28 22.85 49.88
C MET A 109 12.41 21.41 49.35
N PHE A 110 13.37 20.60 49.85
CA PHE A 110 13.58 20.32 51.29
C PHE A 110 15.04 20.38 51.79
N PHE A 111 15.20 20.33 53.12
CA PHE A 111 16.46 20.50 53.88
C PHE A 111 17.22 19.18 54.13
N ALA A 112 18.57 19.22 54.02
CA ALA A 112 19.58 18.88 55.06
C ALA A 112 20.81 18.10 54.53
N GLY A 113 22.03 18.43 54.99
CA GLY A 113 23.12 17.41 55.02
C GLY A 113 24.58 17.73 54.66
N LYS A 114 25.16 18.88 55.05
CA LYS A 114 26.62 19.11 55.32
C LYS A 114 27.72 18.35 54.52
N GLY A 115 28.51 19.13 53.77
CA GLY A 115 30.00 19.08 53.71
C GLY A 115 30.65 17.94 52.90
N GLY A 116 31.82 18.13 52.28
CA GLY A 116 32.66 19.33 52.15
C GLY A 116 34.13 18.96 51.88
N ASP A 117 34.76 19.66 50.93
CA ASP A 117 36.21 19.74 50.66
C ASP A 117 36.99 18.43 50.34
N SER A 118 38.09 18.39 49.55
CA SER A 118 38.63 19.23 48.46
C SER A 118 39.93 18.56 47.91
N LEU A 119 40.52 19.13 46.85
CA LEU A 119 41.96 19.05 46.48
C LEU A 119 42.55 17.78 45.79
N VAL A 120 42.62 17.89 44.45
CA VAL A 120 43.80 17.60 43.58
C VAL A 120 45.00 18.52 43.96
N PRO A 121 46.20 18.49 43.31
CA PRO A 121 46.84 17.52 42.42
C PRO A 121 48.33 17.22 42.76
N GLY A 122 49.02 16.40 41.93
CA GLY A 122 50.50 16.39 41.86
C GLY A 122 51.05 15.20 41.08
N GLY A 123 51.77 15.42 39.98
CA GLY A 123 52.29 14.34 39.12
C GLY A 123 53.74 14.49 38.67
N ALA A 124 54.09 13.62 37.70
CA ALA A 124 55.09 13.79 36.64
C ALA A 124 56.56 13.29 36.83
N ILE A 125 57.00 12.49 35.83
CA ILE A 125 58.36 12.41 35.20
C ILE A 125 59.45 11.61 35.99
N HIS A 126 60.20 10.61 35.47
CA HIS A 126 60.96 10.49 34.20
C HIS A 126 61.35 9.03 33.80
N ASP A 127 61.74 8.86 32.52
CA ASP A 127 62.24 7.72 31.71
C ASP A 127 63.11 6.56 32.27
N GLY A 128 63.13 5.42 31.53
CA GLY A 128 64.00 4.27 31.88
C GLY A 128 64.28 3.07 30.94
N ASN A 129 63.91 3.04 29.64
CA ASN A 129 64.59 2.28 28.55
C ASN A 129 64.95 0.76 28.68
N LYS A 130 64.24 -0.17 27.97
CA LYS A 130 64.81 -1.19 27.01
C LYS A 130 63.89 -2.39 26.63
N ALA A 131 63.65 -2.52 25.32
CA ALA A 131 63.55 -3.72 24.44
C ALA A 131 63.11 -5.12 24.96
N GLY A 132 62.09 -5.71 24.30
CA GLY A 132 61.92 -7.17 24.19
C GLY A 132 60.53 -7.66 23.75
N SER A 133 60.43 -8.27 22.55
CA SER A 133 59.36 -9.18 22.07
C SER A 133 57.88 -8.82 22.36
N GLY A 134 57.18 -8.26 21.36
CA GLY A 134 55.74 -8.05 21.40
C GLY A 134 54.93 -9.27 20.91
N SER A 135 54.08 -9.80 21.79
CA SER A 135 52.83 -10.51 21.45
C SER A 135 51.66 -9.55 21.70
N ALA A 136 50.63 -9.58 20.86
CA ALA A 136 49.44 -8.73 21.00
C ALA A 136 48.78 -8.87 22.39
N PRO A 137 48.22 -7.78 22.93
CA PRO A 137 46.75 -7.70 22.95
C PRO A 137 46.18 -6.30 22.67
N GLU A 138 44.87 -6.30 22.35
CA GLU A 138 43.85 -5.28 22.64
C GLU A 138 44.23 -3.79 22.53
N ALA A 139 43.81 -3.16 21.43
CA ALA A 139 43.78 -1.70 21.30
C ALA A 139 42.42 -1.14 21.76
N THR A 140 42.46 -0.23 22.72
CA THR A 140 41.38 0.71 23.04
C THR A 140 41.21 1.74 21.91
N PRO A 141 40.00 2.25 21.63
CA PRO A 141 39.82 3.38 20.71
C PRO A 141 40.25 4.69 21.39
N GLU A 142 41.19 5.42 20.77
CA GLU A 142 41.46 6.83 21.08
C GLU A 142 40.70 7.74 20.11
N GLU A 143 40.16 8.82 20.67
CA GLU A 143 39.88 10.13 20.04
C GLU A 143 38.99 10.17 18.78
N THR A 144 37.68 10.34 19.02
CA THR A 144 36.78 11.07 18.11
C THR A 144 37.17 12.55 18.03
N PRO A 145 37.12 13.22 16.87
CA PRO A 145 37.37 14.65 16.76
C PRO A 145 36.25 15.48 17.42
N ASP A 146 36.60 16.71 17.85
CA ASP A 146 35.71 17.66 18.53
C ASP A 146 34.38 17.89 17.78
N ILE A 147 33.26 17.51 18.40
CA ILE A 147 31.92 17.96 18.00
C ILE A 147 31.68 19.34 18.61
N ALA A 148 31.48 20.34 17.77
CA ALA A 148 31.20 21.70 18.21
C ALA A 148 29.76 21.83 18.75
N GLY A 149 29.58 22.55 19.86
CA GLY A 149 28.31 23.22 20.18
C GLY A 149 27.24 22.40 20.93
N GLY A 150 27.57 21.80 22.08
CA GLY A 150 26.55 21.32 23.03
C GLY A 150 26.56 22.10 24.35
N GLU A 151 25.40 22.58 24.81
CA GLU A 151 25.25 23.04 26.21
C GLU A 151 25.36 21.85 27.17
N LYS A 152 25.99 22.09 28.32
CA LYS A 152 26.09 21.09 29.39
C LYS A 152 24.99 21.30 30.41
N ASN A 153 24.40 20.21 30.91
CA ASN A 153 23.51 20.27 32.06
C ASN A 153 24.28 20.63 33.35
N ASP A 154 23.56 20.89 34.44
CA ASP A 154 24.14 21.22 35.75
C ASP A 154 25.06 20.11 36.33
N GLU A 155 25.04 18.90 35.75
CA GLU A 155 25.88 17.75 36.13
C GLU A 155 27.12 17.57 35.21
N GLY A 156 27.24 18.38 34.15
CA GLY A 156 28.40 18.43 33.25
C GLY A 156 28.35 17.48 32.05
N GLU A 157 27.23 16.79 31.84
CA GLU A 157 26.98 15.95 30.67
C GLU A 157 26.59 16.82 29.46
N TYR A 158 27.03 16.42 28.27
CA TYR A 158 26.59 17.04 27.02
C TYR A 158 25.17 16.58 26.70
N VAL A 159 24.19 17.49 26.76
CA VAL A 159 22.82 17.22 26.32
C VAL A 159 22.65 17.81 24.93
N GLY A 160 23.41 17.26 23.98
CA GLY A 160 23.22 17.53 22.55
C GLY A 160 22.27 16.49 21.95
N LEU A 161 21.36 16.92 21.08
CA LEU A 161 20.54 16.01 20.27
C LEU A 161 21.47 15.17 19.37
N ALA A 162 21.21 13.88 19.26
CA ALA A 162 21.95 12.96 18.41
C ALA A 162 21.64 13.19 16.92
N LYS A 163 22.58 12.90 16.02
CA LYS A 163 22.28 12.80 14.59
C LYS A 163 21.67 11.42 14.30
N MET A 164 20.72 11.35 13.37
CA MET A 164 20.04 10.09 13.01
C MET A 164 21.01 9.15 12.29
N ASP A 165 21.08 7.87 12.66
CA ASP A 165 21.97 6.90 12.01
C ASP A 165 21.25 5.69 11.38
N LEU A 166 22.02 4.80 10.75
CA LEU A 166 21.49 3.58 10.14
C LEU A 166 21.07 2.50 11.15
N GLU A 167 21.62 2.50 12.37
CA GLU A 167 21.15 1.63 13.45
C GLU A 167 19.74 2.01 13.90
N ASP A 168 19.39 3.30 13.86
CA ASP A 168 18.04 3.77 14.15
C ASP A 168 17.03 3.27 13.11
N MET A 169 17.43 3.22 11.83
CA MET A 169 16.64 2.59 10.76
C MET A 169 16.48 1.08 10.99
N ARG A 170 17.54 0.38 11.41
CA ARG A 170 17.55 -1.08 11.67
C ARG A 170 16.73 -1.49 12.89
N ARG A 171 16.76 -0.67 13.95
CA ARG A 171 15.90 -0.82 15.14
C ARG A 171 14.43 -0.55 14.82
N GLY A 172 14.17 0.06 13.65
CA GLY A 172 12.87 0.49 13.21
C GLY A 172 12.36 1.71 13.96
N ASN A 173 13.21 2.46 14.67
CA ASN A 173 12.81 3.52 15.60
C ASN A 173 12.00 4.67 14.93
N PHE A 174 11.95 4.70 13.59
CA PHE A 174 11.05 5.54 12.79
C PHE A 174 9.78 4.79 12.34
N TRP A 175 9.07 4.15 13.27
CA TRP A 175 7.81 3.47 12.95
C TRP A 175 6.67 4.45 12.67
N VAL A 176 6.17 4.44 11.43
CA VAL A 176 4.74 4.72 11.19
C VAL A 176 3.97 3.53 11.77
N PHE A 177 3.53 3.63 13.03
CA PHE A 177 2.66 2.64 13.67
C PHE A 177 1.29 2.59 13.00
N ASP A 178 1.19 1.87 11.88
CA ASP A 178 -0.06 1.60 11.20
C ASP A 178 -0.72 0.34 11.76
N TYR A 179 -1.73 0.51 12.62
CA TYR A 179 -2.56 -0.61 13.01
C TYR A 179 -3.42 -1.03 11.82
N GLN A 180 -3.01 -2.12 11.16
CA GLN A 180 -3.81 -2.79 10.16
C GLN A 180 -5.04 -3.45 10.80
N LEU A 181 -6.03 -2.63 11.18
CA LEU A 181 -7.34 -3.12 11.56
C LEU A 181 -8.05 -3.63 10.32
N ASN A 182 -8.46 -4.89 10.41
CA ASN A 182 -9.41 -5.45 9.47
C ASN A 182 -10.81 -5.30 10.08
N PHE A 183 -11.63 -4.43 9.49
CA PHE A 183 -13.06 -4.42 9.76
C PHE A 183 -13.71 -5.65 9.12
N PHE A 184 -14.61 -6.29 9.85
CA PHE A 184 -15.40 -7.39 9.30
C PHE A 184 -16.84 -7.33 9.84
N ASP A 185 -17.75 -7.95 9.09
CA ASP A 185 -19.10 -8.25 9.59
C ASP A 185 -19.03 -9.33 10.68
N TYR A 186 -18.72 -8.94 11.92
CA TYR A 186 -19.00 -9.79 13.07
C TYR A 186 -20.34 -9.40 13.68
N GLN A 187 -21.23 -10.36 13.70
CA GLN A 187 -22.41 -10.35 14.56
C GLN A 187 -22.21 -11.56 15.48
N PRO A 188 -21.56 -11.40 16.65
CA PRO A 188 -21.44 -12.50 17.59
C PRO A 188 -22.85 -12.98 17.93
N VAL A 189 -23.06 -14.29 17.86
CA VAL A 189 -24.34 -14.92 18.23
C VAL A 189 -24.68 -14.47 19.65
N ALA A 190 -25.92 -14.05 19.86
CA ALA A 190 -26.34 -13.43 21.12
C ALA A 190 -25.99 -14.32 22.31
N GLU A 191 -25.09 -13.82 23.17
CA GLU A 191 -24.74 -14.52 24.40
C GLU A 191 -25.96 -14.57 25.32
N GLU A 192 -26.39 -15.78 25.68
CA GLU A 192 -27.22 -15.95 26.87
C GLU A 192 -26.46 -15.38 28.06
N GLN A 193 -27.13 -14.57 28.89
CA GLN A 193 -26.52 -13.89 30.02
C GLN A 193 -25.99 -14.91 31.05
N THR A 194 -24.72 -15.26 30.94
CA THR A 194 -23.97 -15.88 32.03
C THR A 194 -23.60 -14.79 33.05
N PRO A 195 -23.83 -15.00 34.36
CA PRO A 195 -23.59 -13.95 35.35
C PRO A 195 -22.11 -13.56 35.42
N SER A 196 -21.83 -12.27 35.51
CA SER A 196 -20.49 -11.73 35.74
C SER A 196 -19.87 -12.32 37.02
N LEU A 197 -18.75 -13.02 36.88
CA LEU A 197 -17.86 -13.34 37.99
C LEU A 197 -17.20 -12.05 38.48
N GLU A 198 -17.69 -11.48 39.59
CA GLU A 198 -16.94 -10.48 40.35
C GLU A 198 -15.65 -11.12 40.87
N ILE A 199 -14.51 -10.84 40.22
CA ILE A 199 -13.20 -11.04 40.85
C ILE A 199 -13.07 -9.94 41.90
N ARG A 200 -13.36 -10.28 43.17
CA ARG A 200 -13.05 -9.41 44.30
C ARG A 200 -11.62 -9.64 44.73
N ASP A 201 -10.80 -8.61 44.61
CA ASP A 201 -9.51 -8.55 45.29
C ASP A 201 -9.71 -8.65 46.81
N HIS A 202 -9.25 -9.75 47.38
CA HIS A 202 -9.04 -9.91 48.81
C HIS A 202 -7.55 -10.13 49.08
N HIS A 203 -6.82 -9.02 49.15
CA HIS A 203 -5.65 -8.95 50.01
C HIS A 203 -6.06 -9.26 51.45
N LYS A 204 -5.58 -10.40 51.97
CA LYS A 204 -5.25 -10.59 53.38
C LYS A 204 -4.39 -11.84 53.57
N ASP A 205 -3.14 -11.57 53.93
CA ASP A 205 -2.40 -12.20 55.03
C ASP A 205 -2.59 -13.72 55.20
N HIS A 206 -1.59 -14.49 54.75
CA HIS A 206 -1.29 -15.80 55.30
C HIS A 206 -0.72 -15.63 56.71
N ASP A 207 -1.34 -16.29 57.68
CA ASP A 207 -0.69 -16.82 58.89
C ASP A 207 -1.15 -18.29 59.03
N ASP A 208 -0.31 -19.10 59.68
CA ASP A 208 -0.44 -20.56 59.77
C ASP A 208 -1.65 -21.04 60.61
N ASP A 209 -2.14 -22.26 60.33
CA ASP A 209 -2.13 -23.37 61.31
C ASP A 209 -2.74 -24.68 60.75
N ASP A 210 -2.33 -25.79 61.36
CA ASP A 210 -2.51 -27.19 60.95
C ASP A 210 -3.90 -27.82 61.27
N ASP A 211 -3.98 -29.13 60.98
CA ASP A 211 -4.83 -30.20 61.54
C ASP A 211 -6.12 -30.63 60.81
N ASP A 212 -6.08 -31.89 60.32
CA ASP A 212 -7.03 -33.00 60.54
C ASP A 212 -8.55 -32.68 60.61
N ASP A 213 -9.45 -33.41 59.92
CA ASP A 213 -9.46 -34.87 59.87
C ASP A 213 -10.44 -35.48 58.84
N LYS A 214 -10.22 -36.79 58.57
CA LYS A 214 -11.15 -37.91 58.19
C LYS A 214 -12.67 -37.58 57.96
N ASP A 215 -13.42 -38.28 57.11
CA ASP A 215 -13.39 -39.72 56.79
C ASP A 215 -14.37 -40.10 55.63
N LYS A 216 -14.16 -41.29 55.01
CA LYS A 216 -15.09 -42.21 54.29
C LYS A 216 -16.29 -41.65 53.48
N GLY A 217 -16.58 -42.08 52.24
CA GLY A 217 -16.08 -43.21 51.45
C GLY A 217 -17.08 -44.37 51.33
N LYS A 218 -17.43 -44.71 50.07
CA LYS A 218 -18.08 -45.93 49.48
C LYS A 218 -18.94 -45.48 48.28
N THR A 219 -18.68 -45.78 47.00
CA THR A 219 -18.18 -46.96 46.25
C THR A 219 -19.22 -48.04 45.95
N ASP A 220 -18.98 -48.70 44.81
CA ASP A 220 -19.57 -49.93 44.27
C ASP A 220 -20.86 -49.67 43.44
N ASP A 221 -20.85 -49.74 42.10
CA ASP A 221 -20.71 -50.91 41.18
C ASP A 221 -22.05 -51.70 41.08
N ASP A 222 -22.51 -52.32 39.98
CA ASP A 222 -21.92 -52.57 38.64
C ASP A 222 -23.03 -52.97 37.60
N SER A 223 -22.65 -53.02 36.32
CA SER A 223 -23.11 -53.92 35.23
C SER A 223 -24.61 -54.12 34.83
N ASP A 224 -24.93 -53.69 33.59
CA ASP A 224 -25.24 -54.52 32.39
C ASP A 224 -26.58 -55.29 32.13
N ASP A 225 -26.85 -55.37 30.81
CA ASP A 225 -27.59 -56.33 29.95
C ASP A 225 -29.14 -56.29 29.75
N ASP A 226 -29.48 -55.90 28.49
CA ASP A 226 -30.25 -56.65 27.46
C ASP A 226 -31.78 -56.53 27.19
N ASP A 227 -32.04 -56.40 25.87
CA ASP A 227 -33.10 -56.91 24.97
C ASP A 227 -34.55 -56.32 24.86
N ASP A 228 -34.76 -55.67 23.70
CA ASP A 228 -35.73 -55.97 22.60
C ASP A 228 -37.27 -55.64 22.59
N ASP A 229 -37.73 -55.54 21.32
CA ASP A 229 -39.08 -55.59 20.70
C ASP A 229 -40.02 -54.35 20.61
N ASP A 230 -40.01 -53.76 19.41
CA ASP A 230 -41.10 -53.65 18.40
C ASP A 230 -42.49 -53.01 18.68
N GLY A 231 -42.98 -52.25 17.67
CA GLY A 231 -44.38 -51.83 17.53
C GLY A 231 -44.65 -50.71 16.50
N ASP A 232 -45.08 -51.07 15.28
CA ASP A 232 -45.43 -50.19 14.14
C ASP A 232 -46.90 -49.65 14.15
N ASP A 233 -47.32 -49.03 13.01
CA ASP A 233 -48.67 -48.70 12.50
C ASP A 233 -49.32 -47.36 12.95
N ASP A 234 -50.08 -46.60 12.14
CA ASP A 234 -50.14 -46.31 10.67
C ASP A 234 -51.22 -45.19 10.41
N ASP A 235 -51.30 -44.61 9.19
CA ASP A 235 -52.45 -43.87 8.54
C ASP A 235 -53.05 -42.60 9.25
N ASP A 236 -53.92 -41.70 8.73
CA ASP A 236 -54.47 -41.18 7.44
C ASP A 236 -55.30 -39.89 7.80
N ASP A 237 -55.71 -38.90 6.99
CA ASP A 237 -55.23 -38.24 5.74
C ASP A 237 -56.03 -36.87 5.59
N ASP A 238 -55.96 -36.20 4.43
CA ASP A 238 -56.94 -35.26 3.81
C ASP A 238 -57.15 -33.78 4.27
N ASP A 239 -56.75 -32.87 3.35
CA ASP A 239 -57.56 -31.84 2.63
C ASP A 239 -57.96 -30.40 3.09
N ASP A 240 -57.95 -29.54 2.05
CA ASP A 240 -58.79 -28.37 1.68
C ASP A 240 -58.59 -26.92 2.21
N GLU A 241 -57.94 -26.12 1.34
CA GLU A 241 -58.37 -24.87 0.67
C GLU A 241 -59.05 -23.64 1.38
N HIS A 242 -58.60 -22.46 0.90
CA HIS A 242 -59.37 -21.24 0.56
C HIS A 242 -59.60 -20.06 1.56
N LYS A 243 -58.76 -19.02 1.37
CA LYS A 243 -59.09 -17.61 1.00
C LYS A 243 -59.90 -16.64 1.90
N ASP A 244 -59.28 -15.45 2.02
CA ASP A 244 -59.82 -14.08 1.87
C ASP A 244 -60.63 -13.35 2.99
N ASN A 245 -59.91 -12.46 3.71
CA ASN A 245 -60.00 -10.99 3.53
C ASN A 245 -61.29 -10.23 3.95
N LYS A 246 -61.27 -9.47 5.07
CA LYS A 246 -61.45 -7.98 5.12
C LYS A 246 -61.56 -7.33 6.52
N GLU A 247 -61.14 -6.07 6.56
CA GLU A 247 -61.26 -5.12 7.69
C GLU A 247 -62.68 -4.59 7.94
N LYS A 248 -62.99 -4.24 9.21
CA LYS A 248 -63.32 -2.85 9.66
C LYS A 248 -63.80 -2.84 11.13
N GLY A 249 -63.30 -1.91 11.94
CA GLY A 249 -63.68 -1.77 13.35
C GLY A 249 -64.36 -0.44 13.71
N LYS A 250 -64.81 -0.31 14.98
CA LYS A 250 -64.85 0.98 15.73
C LYS A 250 -65.21 0.83 17.23
N LYS A 251 -64.27 1.27 18.07
CA LYS A 251 -64.37 2.01 19.37
C LYS A 251 -65.44 1.64 20.41
N GLY A 252 -64.97 1.35 21.65
CA GLY A 252 -65.80 1.31 22.87
C GLY A 252 -65.03 1.26 24.22
N LYS A 253 -64.43 2.40 24.62
CA LYS A 253 -64.09 2.89 25.99
C LYS A 253 -63.70 1.96 27.19
N GLU A 254 -62.62 2.41 27.85
CA GLU A 254 -62.40 2.58 29.32
C GLU A 254 -61.67 1.53 30.22
N VAL A 255 -60.43 1.91 30.59
CA VAL A 255 -59.77 1.87 31.93
C VAL A 255 -59.32 0.52 32.55
N ASN A 256 -58.04 0.21 32.34
CA ASN A 256 -56.99 -0.11 33.34
C ASN A 256 -57.34 -0.95 34.61
N GLN A 257 -56.79 -2.17 34.74
CA GLN A 257 -55.53 -2.43 35.49
C GLN A 257 -55.09 -3.91 35.45
N ASN A 258 -53.83 -4.14 35.84
CA ASN A 258 -53.12 -5.40 36.12
C ASN A 258 -52.65 -6.28 34.94
N THR A 259 -51.36 -6.08 34.64
CA THR A 259 -50.48 -6.90 33.81
C THR A 259 -50.14 -8.25 34.43
N VAL A 260 -50.28 -9.33 33.64
CA VAL A 260 -49.45 -10.53 33.72
C VAL A 260 -48.94 -10.81 32.30
N SER A 261 -47.64 -10.65 32.07
CA SER A 261 -47.03 -10.80 30.74
C SER A 261 -46.74 -12.27 30.44
N GLY A 262 -47.56 -12.87 29.57
CA GLY A 262 -47.24 -14.16 28.93
C GLY A 262 -46.07 -14.03 27.95
N GLN A 263 -45.38 -15.15 27.71
CA GLN A 263 -44.20 -15.24 26.85
C GLN A 263 -44.47 -14.70 25.44
N SER A 264 -43.74 -13.67 25.03
CA SER A 264 -43.64 -13.29 23.62
C SER A 264 -42.54 -14.08 22.94
N LYS A 265 -42.85 -14.70 21.79
CA LYS A 265 -41.86 -15.26 20.86
C LYS A 265 -40.73 -14.24 20.61
N PRO A 266 -39.47 -14.68 20.42
CA PRO A 266 -38.38 -13.77 20.10
C PRO A 266 -38.74 -12.97 18.84
N LYS A 267 -38.81 -11.65 18.98
CA LYS A 267 -38.81 -10.76 17.81
C LYS A 267 -37.45 -10.92 17.13
N SER A 268 -37.45 -11.07 15.82
CA SER A 268 -36.24 -10.95 15.00
C SER A 268 -35.47 -9.69 15.41
N SER A 269 -34.21 -9.85 15.82
CA SER A 269 -33.31 -8.72 16.01
C SER A 269 -33.24 -7.94 14.69
N SER A 270 -33.46 -6.64 14.76
CA SER A 270 -33.22 -5.74 13.63
C SER A 270 -31.74 -5.81 13.28
N ALA A 271 -31.43 -6.18 12.04
CA ALA A 271 -30.06 -6.32 11.51
C ALA A 271 -29.39 -4.95 11.23
N ASP A 272 -29.64 -3.97 12.09
CA ASP A 272 -29.55 -2.53 11.79
C ASP A 272 -28.72 -1.76 12.83
N SER A 273 -27.93 -2.47 13.66
CA SER A 273 -26.90 -1.86 14.51
C SER A 273 -25.55 -2.48 14.19
N ASP A 274 -24.87 -1.91 13.20
CA ASP A 274 -23.43 -2.07 13.03
C ASP A 274 -22.73 -1.49 14.28
N ALA A 275 -22.27 -2.37 15.18
CA ALA A 275 -21.53 -1.98 16.38
C ALA A 275 -20.05 -1.65 16.08
N GLY A 276 -19.64 -1.75 14.80
CA GLY A 276 -18.26 -1.54 14.36
C GLY A 276 -17.31 -2.56 14.97
N TYR A 277 -17.65 -3.84 14.88
CA TYR A 277 -16.74 -4.88 15.33
C TYR A 277 -15.50 -4.95 14.43
N TYR A 278 -14.33 -5.11 15.05
CA TYR A 278 -13.07 -5.28 14.33
C TYR A 278 -12.16 -6.26 15.06
N LEU A 279 -11.28 -6.93 14.30
CA LEU A 279 -10.20 -7.72 14.89
C LEU A 279 -8.96 -6.85 15.07
N HIS A 280 -8.31 -7.07 16.20
CA HIS A 280 -7.02 -6.52 16.57
C HIS A 280 -6.14 -7.69 16.99
N GLN A 281 -5.04 -7.90 16.27
CA GLN A 281 -4.06 -8.94 16.62
C GLN A 281 -2.94 -8.29 17.44
N ASP A 282 -2.81 -8.72 18.68
CA ASP A 282 -1.70 -8.38 19.57
C ASP A 282 -0.78 -9.59 19.65
N ASN A 283 0.36 -9.53 18.97
CA ASN A 283 1.31 -10.64 18.84
C ASN A 283 0.63 -11.93 18.31
N THR A 284 0.43 -12.93 19.16
CA THR A 284 -0.29 -14.19 18.84
C THR A 284 -1.75 -14.17 19.25
N ILE A 285 -2.20 -13.19 20.02
CA ILE A 285 -3.55 -13.11 20.58
C ILE A 285 -4.45 -12.34 19.62
N LEU A 286 -5.57 -12.97 19.25
CA LEU A 286 -6.59 -12.35 18.43
C LEU A 286 -7.70 -11.79 19.31
N LEU A 287 -7.93 -10.48 19.27
CA LEU A 287 -8.93 -9.78 20.07
C LEU A 287 -10.05 -9.23 19.18
N LEU A 288 -11.29 -9.48 19.58
CA LEU A 288 -12.48 -8.81 19.06
C LEU A 288 -12.73 -7.53 19.88
N LYS A 289 -12.81 -6.39 19.21
CA LYS A 289 -13.13 -5.08 19.80
C LYS A 289 -14.36 -4.48 19.11
N LYS A 290 -14.99 -3.46 19.73
CA LYS A 290 -16.14 -2.71 19.17
C LYS A 290 -15.78 -1.23 19.03
N ALA A 291 -16.23 -0.60 17.94
CA ALA A 291 -16.14 0.85 17.78
C ALA A 291 -17.19 1.59 18.63
N SER A 292 -18.36 0.99 18.85
CA SER A 292 -19.43 1.56 19.68
C SER A 292 -19.16 1.54 21.19
N ASP A 293 -18.15 0.77 21.62
CA ASP A 293 -17.86 0.44 23.02
C ASP A 293 -16.36 0.13 23.14
N PRO A 294 -15.49 1.15 23.33
CA PRO A 294 -14.04 0.99 23.33
C PRO A 294 -13.50 0.07 24.43
N ASP A 295 -14.25 -0.07 25.54
CA ASP A 295 -13.89 -0.93 26.66
C ASP A 295 -14.18 -2.42 26.38
N TYR A 296 -14.96 -2.73 25.34
CA TYR A 296 -15.23 -4.10 24.95
C TYR A 296 -14.01 -4.75 24.27
N VAL A 297 -13.42 -5.71 24.99
CA VAL A 297 -12.38 -6.60 24.47
C VAL A 297 -12.75 -8.05 24.77
N LYS A 298 -12.85 -8.88 23.74
CA LYS A 298 -13.03 -10.34 23.86
C LYS A 298 -11.87 -11.07 23.19
N LYS A 299 -11.15 -11.91 23.94
CA LYS A 299 -10.16 -12.84 23.34
C LYS A 299 -10.91 -13.85 22.47
N VAL A 300 -10.54 -13.90 21.18
CA VAL A 300 -11.05 -14.89 20.23
C VAL A 300 -10.22 -16.15 20.35
N ILE A 301 -8.91 -16.05 20.16
CA ILE A 301 -7.98 -17.19 20.24
C ILE A 301 -6.56 -16.73 20.58
N ASP A 302 -5.71 -17.68 20.96
CA ASP A 302 -4.26 -17.52 21.00
C ASP A 302 -3.64 -18.42 19.93
N LEU A 303 -2.95 -17.86 18.95
CA LEU A 303 -2.30 -18.66 17.91
C LEU A 303 -1.11 -19.47 18.46
N SER A 304 -0.59 -19.11 19.64
CA SER A 304 0.51 -19.85 20.29
C SER A 304 0.06 -21.14 20.97
N SER A 305 -1.23 -21.29 21.31
CA SER A 305 -1.76 -22.51 21.94
C SER A 305 -2.19 -23.59 20.94
N LEU A 306 -2.12 -23.30 19.63
CA LEU A 306 -2.48 -24.24 18.58
C LEU A 306 -1.48 -25.40 18.52
N THR A 307 -2.00 -26.64 18.54
CA THR A 307 -1.18 -27.84 18.35
C THR A 307 -1.82 -28.77 17.33
N HIS A 308 -1.01 -29.52 16.59
CA HIS A 308 -1.45 -30.61 15.74
C HIS A 308 -0.66 -31.86 16.09
N ASN A 309 -1.34 -32.96 16.40
CA ASN A 309 -0.73 -34.20 16.91
C ASN A 309 0.27 -33.94 18.06
N SER A 310 -0.17 -33.16 19.06
CA SER A 310 0.63 -32.71 20.22
C SER A 310 1.89 -31.89 19.90
N THR A 311 2.09 -31.48 18.64
CA THR A 311 3.20 -30.61 18.23
C THR A 311 2.72 -29.15 18.13
N PRO A 312 3.41 -28.17 18.74
CA PRO A 312 3.07 -26.75 18.61
C PRO A 312 3.07 -26.27 17.15
N LEU A 313 2.01 -25.58 16.74
CA LEU A 313 1.81 -25.12 15.36
C LEU A 313 2.18 -23.63 15.22
N LYS A 314 3.45 -23.34 14.94
CA LYS A 314 3.88 -21.99 14.54
C LYS A 314 3.17 -21.59 13.25
N SER A 315 2.20 -20.69 13.35
CA SER A 315 1.28 -20.34 12.27
C SER A 315 0.91 -18.86 12.28
N ARG A 316 0.41 -18.38 11.13
CA ARG A 316 -0.11 -17.03 10.92
C ARG A 316 -1.59 -17.10 10.55
N LEU A 317 -2.38 -16.14 11.03
CA LEU A 317 -3.79 -16.00 10.65
C LEU A 317 -3.93 -15.70 9.13
N VAL A 318 -4.91 -16.33 8.50
CA VAL A 318 -5.27 -16.11 7.09
C VAL A 318 -6.66 -15.50 6.97
N SER A 319 -7.66 -16.11 7.59
CA SER A 319 -9.05 -15.62 7.55
C SER A 319 -9.90 -16.17 8.70
N VAL A 320 -11.03 -15.53 8.98
CA VAL A 320 -11.94 -15.85 10.09
C VAL A 320 -13.39 -15.85 9.58
N THR A 321 -14.26 -16.74 10.08
CA THR A 321 -15.70 -16.72 9.78
C THR A 321 -16.42 -15.54 10.44
N LYS A 322 -17.53 -15.08 9.87
CA LYS A 322 -18.38 -14.01 10.46
C LYS A 322 -18.92 -14.34 11.86
N SER A 323 -18.99 -15.62 12.20
CA SER A 323 -19.41 -16.17 13.49
C SER A 323 -18.27 -16.25 14.52
N LEU A 324 -17.01 -16.03 14.12
CA LEU A 324 -15.80 -16.19 14.94
C LEU A 324 -15.59 -17.61 15.50
N ASP A 325 -16.35 -18.59 15.02
CA ASP A 325 -16.28 -20.00 15.43
C ASP A 325 -15.12 -20.75 14.76
N LYS A 326 -14.67 -20.30 13.58
CA LYS A 326 -13.65 -20.98 12.77
C LYS A 326 -12.66 -20.00 12.15
N ILE A 327 -11.40 -20.40 12.12
CA ILE A 327 -10.33 -19.65 11.45
C ILE A 327 -9.56 -20.55 10.48
N ILE A 328 -8.90 -19.92 9.51
CA ILE A 328 -7.85 -20.54 8.70
C ILE A 328 -6.51 -19.94 9.15
N VAL A 329 -5.55 -20.81 9.44
CA VAL A 329 -4.16 -20.44 9.69
C VAL A 329 -3.23 -21.13 8.69
N VAL A 330 -2.06 -20.55 8.43
CA VAL A 330 -1.02 -21.14 7.58
C VAL A 330 0.25 -21.37 8.40
N SER A 331 0.87 -22.54 8.22
CA SER A 331 2.21 -22.88 8.73
C SER A 331 3.16 -23.21 7.58
N GLU A 332 4.46 -23.17 7.84
CA GLU A 332 5.51 -23.45 6.84
C GLU A 332 5.35 -22.63 5.55
N SER A 333 4.85 -21.40 5.69
CA SER A 333 4.64 -20.49 4.57
C SER A 333 6.00 -20.05 4.00
N LYS A 334 6.16 -20.18 2.68
CA LYS A 334 7.26 -19.62 1.90
C LYS A 334 6.69 -18.65 0.88
N GLN A 335 7.29 -17.46 0.77
CA GLN A 335 6.94 -16.52 -0.27
C GLN A 335 7.27 -17.10 -1.66
N GLN A 336 6.50 -16.72 -2.67
CA GLN A 336 6.79 -17.02 -4.08
C GLN A 336 7.21 -15.72 -4.78
N TRP A 337 6.27 -14.80 -5.03
CA TRP A 337 6.54 -13.48 -5.61
C TRP A 337 6.08 -12.36 -4.65
N ARG A 338 5.62 -11.21 -5.12
CA ARG A 338 5.20 -10.09 -4.25
C ARG A 338 4.00 -10.43 -3.34
N GLN A 339 3.02 -11.20 -3.82
CA GLN A 339 1.77 -11.45 -3.08
C GLN A 339 1.55 -12.93 -2.78
N SER A 340 1.94 -13.81 -3.71
CA SER A 340 1.78 -15.24 -3.61
C SER A 340 2.78 -15.88 -2.65
N SER A 341 2.29 -16.91 -1.98
CA SER A 341 3.08 -17.78 -1.13
C SER A 341 2.59 -19.22 -1.33
N PHE A 342 3.29 -20.17 -0.73
CA PHE A 342 2.77 -21.53 -0.54
C PHE A 342 2.94 -21.93 0.92
N GLY A 343 2.03 -22.75 1.45
CA GLY A 343 2.15 -23.28 2.80
C GLY A 343 1.15 -24.38 3.12
N LYS A 344 1.22 -24.91 4.34
CA LYS A 344 0.24 -25.85 4.89
C LYS A 344 -0.87 -25.04 5.56
N TYR A 345 -2.11 -25.19 5.10
CA TYR A 345 -3.25 -24.47 5.65
C TYR A 345 -4.12 -25.38 6.51
N TRP A 346 -4.61 -24.83 7.60
CA TRP A 346 -5.32 -25.53 8.66
C TRP A 346 -6.63 -24.83 8.95
N LEU A 347 -7.71 -25.60 9.09
CA LEU A 347 -8.97 -25.17 9.66
C LEU A 347 -8.86 -25.37 11.18
N VAL A 348 -9.16 -24.33 11.94
CA VAL A 348 -9.20 -24.39 13.40
C VAL A 348 -10.59 -24.02 13.88
N ASP A 349 -11.17 -24.87 14.72
CA ASP A 349 -12.37 -24.56 15.48
C ASP A 349 -11.97 -23.81 16.76
N VAL A 350 -12.54 -22.63 16.96
CA VAL A 350 -12.13 -21.69 18.01
C VAL A 350 -12.61 -22.12 19.40
N GLY A 351 -13.75 -22.82 19.48
CA GLY A 351 -14.33 -23.27 20.75
C GLY A 351 -13.63 -24.50 21.31
N THR A 352 -13.23 -25.43 20.44
CA THR A 352 -12.58 -26.70 20.81
C THR A 352 -11.05 -26.68 20.68
N LEU A 353 -10.49 -25.68 19.99
CA LEU A 353 -9.09 -25.61 19.55
C LEU A 353 -8.67 -26.80 18.66
N GLN A 354 -9.61 -27.52 18.05
CA GLN A 354 -9.32 -28.62 17.12
C GLN A 354 -8.69 -28.07 15.83
N VAL A 355 -7.51 -28.60 15.47
CA VAL A 355 -6.72 -28.19 14.30
C VAL A 355 -6.71 -29.28 13.23
N GLU A 356 -7.39 -29.03 12.11
CA GLU A 356 -7.48 -29.95 10.96
C GLU A 356 -6.73 -29.43 9.73
N PRO A 357 -5.97 -30.27 9.00
CA PRO A 357 -5.42 -29.88 7.71
C PRO A 357 -6.54 -29.68 6.67
N ILE A 358 -6.49 -28.59 5.90
CA ILE A 358 -7.49 -28.30 4.85
C ILE A 358 -7.37 -29.27 3.67
N ASN A 359 -6.14 -29.64 3.32
CA ASN A 359 -5.86 -30.68 2.32
C ASN A 359 -4.89 -31.70 2.90
N ALA A 360 -5.30 -32.97 2.88
CA ALA A 360 -4.58 -34.12 3.38
C ALA A 360 -4.78 -35.27 2.39
N ILE A 361 -3.70 -35.70 1.75
CA ILE A 361 -3.75 -36.82 0.79
C ILE A 361 -3.54 -38.11 1.57
N LYS A 362 -4.51 -39.02 1.49
CA LYS A 362 -4.36 -40.38 2.02
C LYS A 362 -3.59 -41.22 1.00
N GLU A 363 -2.43 -41.71 1.40
CA GLU A 363 -1.57 -42.56 0.59
C GLU A 363 -2.05 -44.02 0.56
N LYS A 364 -1.43 -44.85 -0.28
CA LYS A 364 -1.79 -46.26 -0.46
C LYS A 364 -1.52 -47.15 0.75
N ASP A 365 -0.69 -46.69 1.68
CA ASP A 365 -0.33 -47.35 2.94
C ASP A 365 -1.10 -46.78 4.15
N ASP A 366 -2.21 -46.07 3.88
CA ASP A 366 -3.03 -45.33 4.83
C ASP A 366 -2.35 -44.15 5.54
N SER A 367 -1.09 -43.83 5.22
CA SER A 367 -0.43 -42.61 5.72
C SER A 367 -1.05 -41.33 5.13
N ILE A 368 -0.80 -40.20 5.80
CA ILE A 368 -1.35 -38.89 5.40
C ILE A 368 -0.21 -37.95 5.00
N THR A 369 -0.20 -37.55 3.72
CA THR A 369 0.69 -36.52 3.20
C THR A 369 0.00 -35.15 3.28
N LEU A 370 0.59 -34.24 4.07
CA LEU A 370 0.22 -32.82 4.07
C LEU A 370 0.88 -32.11 2.89
N THR A 371 0.11 -31.33 2.14
CA THR A 371 0.58 -30.69 0.92
C THR A 371 0.60 -29.17 1.03
N ASN A 372 1.63 -28.55 0.46
CA ASN A 372 1.62 -27.10 0.25
C ASN A 372 0.54 -26.71 -0.77
N MET A 373 -0.21 -25.66 -0.45
CA MET A 373 -1.24 -25.03 -1.27
C MET A 373 -0.84 -23.58 -1.53
N ASN A 374 -1.33 -22.98 -2.63
CA ASN A 374 -1.10 -21.57 -2.95
C ASN A 374 -1.89 -20.64 -2.02
N TYR A 375 -3.15 -21.00 -1.74
CA TYR A 375 -3.99 -20.28 -0.79
C TYR A 375 -5.13 -21.18 -0.31
N ALA A 376 -5.73 -20.83 0.82
CA ALA A 376 -7.05 -21.28 1.24
C ALA A 376 -7.82 -20.11 1.87
N ALA A 377 -9.13 -20.06 1.67
CA ALA A 377 -10.01 -19.04 2.27
C ALA A 377 -11.47 -19.51 2.37
N PHE A 378 -12.24 -18.87 3.24
CA PHE A 378 -13.69 -19.06 3.34
C PHE A 378 -14.44 -18.36 2.19
N SER A 379 -15.57 -18.94 1.76
CA SER A 379 -16.60 -18.23 0.99
C SER A 379 -17.22 -17.07 1.81
N PRO A 380 -17.91 -16.09 1.19
CA PRO A 380 -18.42 -14.89 1.88
C PRO A 380 -19.27 -15.13 3.12
N ASN A 381 -19.96 -16.26 3.22
CA ASN A 381 -20.75 -16.64 4.40
C ASN A 381 -20.21 -17.88 5.13
N GLY A 382 -18.98 -18.33 4.83
CA GLY A 382 -18.35 -19.44 5.51
C GLY A 382 -19.00 -20.81 5.27
N LYS A 383 -19.80 -20.98 4.21
CA LYS A 383 -20.35 -22.31 3.84
C LYS A 383 -19.29 -23.24 3.26
N PHE A 384 -18.28 -22.67 2.59
CA PHE A 384 -17.22 -23.42 1.93
C PHE A 384 -15.83 -22.89 2.32
N ILE A 385 -14.83 -23.77 2.25
CA ILE A 385 -13.43 -23.39 2.04
C ILE A 385 -13.12 -23.63 0.57
N TYR A 386 -12.57 -22.64 -0.11
CA TYR A 386 -11.93 -22.83 -1.40
C TYR A 386 -10.42 -22.71 -1.26
N TYR A 387 -9.68 -23.52 -2.01
CA TYR A 387 -8.23 -23.54 -2.00
C TYR A 387 -7.67 -23.90 -3.36
N ASN A 388 -6.41 -23.53 -3.60
CA ASN A 388 -5.69 -23.87 -4.81
C ASN A 388 -4.52 -24.83 -4.52
N TYR A 389 -4.55 -25.98 -5.19
CA TYR A 389 -3.53 -27.01 -5.09
C TYR A 389 -3.13 -27.46 -6.49
N LYS A 390 -1.83 -27.40 -6.81
CA LYS A 390 -1.28 -27.70 -8.13
C LYS A 390 -2.06 -27.02 -9.26
N THR A 391 -2.19 -25.70 -9.17
CA THR A 391 -2.88 -24.84 -10.15
C THR A 391 -4.35 -25.21 -10.44
N ASN A 392 -4.98 -25.98 -9.55
CA ASN A 392 -6.37 -26.39 -9.65
C ASN A 392 -7.17 -25.93 -8.42
N ILE A 393 -8.42 -25.54 -8.66
CA ILE A 393 -9.35 -25.06 -7.63
C ILE A 393 -10.07 -26.25 -7.00
N TYR A 394 -10.12 -26.27 -5.67
CA TYR A 394 -10.86 -27.22 -4.86
C TYR A 394 -11.84 -26.49 -3.94
N LEU A 395 -12.94 -27.15 -3.60
CA LEU A 395 -14.01 -26.63 -2.75
C LEU A 395 -14.41 -27.67 -1.70
N LYS A 396 -14.18 -27.37 -0.42
CA LYS A 396 -14.64 -28.16 0.74
C LYS A 396 -15.91 -27.52 1.30
N ASP A 397 -17.03 -28.24 1.25
CA ASP A 397 -18.27 -27.87 1.95
C ASP A 397 -18.11 -28.12 3.45
N LEU A 398 -18.36 -27.11 4.27
CA LEU A 398 -18.20 -27.18 5.72
C LEU A 398 -19.40 -27.79 6.45
N ASN A 399 -20.54 -27.95 5.78
CA ASN A 399 -21.70 -28.64 6.33
C ASN A 399 -21.61 -30.15 6.11
N SER A 400 -21.24 -30.59 4.91
CA SER A 400 -21.12 -32.02 4.56
C SER A 400 -19.71 -32.60 4.74
N GLY A 401 -18.70 -31.76 4.98
CA GLY A 401 -17.28 -32.14 5.00
C GLY A 401 -16.71 -32.52 3.63
N LYS A 402 -17.53 -32.57 2.58
CA LYS A 402 -17.16 -33.08 1.26
C LYS A 402 -16.28 -32.09 0.49
N THR A 403 -15.14 -32.58 0.00
CA THR A 403 -14.28 -31.86 -0.94
C THR A 403 -14.60 -32.24 -2.39
N SER A 404 -14.69 -31.25 -3.27
CA SER A 404 -14.88 -31.39 -4.71
C SER A 404 -13.80 -30.64 -5.49
N GLN A 405 -13.20 -31.29 -6.48
CA GLN A 405 -12.24 -30.66 -7.39
C GLN A 405 -13.00 -29.93 -8.53
N VAL A 406 -12.82 -28.62 -8.64
CA VAL A 406 -13.55 -27.74 -9.56
C VAL A 406 -12.89 -27.73 -10.95
N THR A 407 -11.56 -27.62 -11.01
CA THR A 407 -10.77 -27.65 -12.26
C THR A 407 -9.85 -28.86 -12.28
N LYS A 408 -9.58 -29.40 -13.48
CA LYS A 408 -8.84 -30.67 -13.66
C LYS A 408 -7.72 -30.59 -14.71
N ASP A 409 -7.54 -29.42 -15.29
CA ASP A 409 -6.66 -29.12 -16.41
C ASP A 409 -5.48 -28.23 -16.03
N GLY A 410 -5.35 -27.85 -14.75
CA GLY A 410 -4.21 -27.07 -14.27
C GLY A 410 -2.90 -27.85 -14.43
N ASP A 411 -1.91 -27.17 -15.00
CA ASP A 411 -0.53 -27.59 -15.23
C ASP A 411 0.36 -26.52 -14.61
N MET A 412 1.20 -26.91 -13.65
CA MET A 412 2.04 -25.99 -12.89
C MET A 412 3.05 -25.22 -13.77
N LYS A 413 3.28 -25.65 -15.01
CA LYS A 413 4.16 -24.94 -15.97
C LYS A 413 3.45 -23.94 -16.88
N ASN A 414 2.16 -24.13 -17.18
CA ASN A 414 1.49 -23.37 -18.24
C ASN A 414 0.01 -23.03 -17.98
N ILE A 415 -0.72 -23.76 -17.13
CA ILE A 415 -2.17 -23.61 -17.01
C ILE A 415 -2.56 -23.33 -15.55
N LEU A 416 -2.94 -22.09 -15.27
CA LEU A 416 -3.25 -21.63 -13.92
C LEU A 416 -4.74 -21.31 -13.79
N ASN A 417 -5.45 -21.98 -12.86
CA ASN A 417 -6.87 -21.72 -12.59
C ASN A 417 -7.04 -20.96 -11.26
N GLY A 418 -7.51 -19.71 -11.31
CA GLY A 418 -7.83 -18.90 -10.12
C GLY A 418 -6.63 -18.42 -9.29
N LYS A 419 -5.40 -18.75 -9.69
CA LYS A 419 -4.15 -18.14 -9.22
C LYS A 419 -3.54 -17.41 -10.43
N PRO A 420 -3.18 -16.12 -10.33
CA PRO A 420 -2.47 -15.45 -11.43
C PRO A 420 -1.09 -16.06 -11.69
N ASP A 421 -0.62 -15.86 -12.91
CA ASP A 421 0.79 -15.97 -13.28
C ASP A 421 1.56 -14.75 -12.74
N TRP A 422 2.87 -14.68 -13.02
CA TRP A 422 3.73 -13.62 -12.48
C TRP A 422 3.25 -12.22 -12.92
N ILE A 423 2.97 -12.03 -14.21
CA ILE A 423 2.66 -10.68 -14.73
C ILE A 423 1.28 -10.18 -14.30
N TYR A 424 0.28 -11.05 -14.13
CA TYR A 424 -1.00 -10.61 -13.58
C TYR A 424 -0.94 -10.35 -12.06
N GLU A 425 -0.10 -11.07 -11.33
CA GLU A 425 0.10 -10.82 -9.91
C GLU A 425 0.76 -9.45 -9.68
N GLU A 426 1.81 -9.15 -10.43
CA GLU A 426 2.62 -7.94 -10.32
C GLU A 426 1.93 -6.71 -10.93
N GLU A 427 1.48 -6.79 -12.19
CA GLU A 427 1.13 -5.61 -12.99
C GLU A 427 -0.37 -5.34 -13.17
N VAL A 428 -1.25 -6.29 -12.79
CA VAL A 428 -2.69 -6.22 -13.10
C VAL A 428 -3.57 -6.28 -11.85
N LEU A 429 -3.37 -7.31 -11.00
CA LEU A 429 -4.29 -7.64 -9.91
C LEU A 429 -3.75 -7.29 -8.51
N GLY A 430 -2.43 -7.30 -8.31
CA GLY A 430 -1.85 -7.07 -6.98
C GLY A 430 -2.31 -8.09 -5.93
N SER A 431 -2.57 -9.34 -6.32
CA SER A 431 -3.20 -10.35 -5.46
C SER A 431 -2.73 -11.78 -5.77
N ASP A 432 -2.71 -12.64 -4.75
CA ASP A 432 -2.38 -14.07 -4.87
C ASP A 432 -3.49 -14.93 -5.52
N ARG A 433 -4.66 -14.34 -5.80
CA ARG A 433 -5.87 -15.04 -6.27
C ARG A 433 -6.72 -14.22 -7.23
N ALA A 434 -7.44 -14.92 -8.09
CA ALA A 434 -8.52 -14.35 -8.92
C ALA A 434 -9.76 -15.24 -8.85
N ILE A 435 -10.37 -15.29 -7.66
CA ILE A 435 -11.64 -15.97 -7.41
C ILE A 435 -12.60 -14.95 -6.78
N TYR A 436 -13.70 -14.68 -7.47
CA TYR A 436 -14.67 -13.64 -7.14
C TYR A 436 -16.01 -14.28 -6.78
N TRP A 437 -16.36 -14.27 -5.50
CA TRP A 437 -17.56 -14.94 -5.00
C TRP A 437 -18.82 -14.08 -5.13
N CYS A 438 -19.95 -14.73 -5.46
CA CYS A 438 -21.27 -14.15 -5.28
C CYS A 438 -21.58 -14.08 -3.77
N LYS A 439 -22.28 -13.02 -3.33
CA LYS A 439 -22.49 -12.68 -1.91
C LYS A 439 -23.27 -13.74 -1.12
N ASP A 440 -23.96 -14.66 -1.77
CA ASP A 440 -24.80 -15.71 -1.19
C ASP A 440 -24.12 -17.11 -1.12
N ASP A 441 -22.88 -17.21 -1.62
CA ASP A 441 -22.10 -18.45 -1.82
C ASP A 441 -22.69 -19.42 -2.89
N SER A 442 -23.64 -19.00 -3.74
CA SER A 442 -24.24 -19.88 -4.78
C SER A 442 -23.29 -20.17 -5.96
N LYS A 443 -22.27 -19.34 -6.13
CA LYS A 443 -21.28 -19.39 -7.23
C LYS A 443 -20.10 -18.49 -6.98
N PHE A 444 -19.04 -18.73 -7.75
CA PHE A 444 -17.92 -17.81 -7.92
C PHE A 444 -17.50 -17.75 -9.38
N ALA A 445 -16.87 -16.65 -9.76
CA ALA A 445 -16.13 -16.52 -11.00
C ALA A 445 -14.64 -16.72 -10.74
N PHE A 446 -13.88 -17.18 -11.73
CA PHE A 446 -12.42 -17.22 -11.65
C PHE A 446 -11.77 -17.02 -13.02
N ILE A 447 -10.57 -16.45 -13.04
CA ILE A 447 -9.75 -16.30 -14.25
C ILE A 447 -8.88 -17.55 -14.40
N LYS A 448 -8.78 -18.04 -15.64
CA LYS A 448 -7.81 -19.05 -16.07
C LYS A 448 -6.79 -18.39 -16.97
N TRP A 449 -5.51 -18.71 -16.76
CA TRP A 449 -4.38 -18.33 -17.61
C TRP A 449 -3.87 -19.52 -18.41
N ASP A 450 -3.35 -19.22 -19.60
CA ASP A 450 -2.64 -20.14 -20.48
C ASP A 450 -1.33 -19.46 -20.92
N ASP A 451 -0.24 -19.87 -20.28
CA ASP A 451 1.11 -19.33 -20.44
C ASP A 451 1.90 -20.18 -21.44
N THR A 452 1.28 -21.09 -22.19
CA THR A 452 1.98 -22.05 -23.05
C THR A 452 2.95 -21.37 -24.02
N ASP A 453 2.52 -20.28 -24.66
CA ASP A 453 3.31 -19.49 -25.61
C ASP A 453 4.17 -18.38 -24.94
N VAL A 454 4.04 -18.18 -23.62
CA VAL A 454 4.83 -17.20 -22.86
C VAL A 454 6.28 -17.70 -22.71
N PRO A 455 7.30 -16.89 -23.07
CA PRO A 455 8.70 -17.24 -22.89
C PRO A 455 9.07 -17.52 -21.43
N VAL A 456 10.06 -18.39 -21.26
CA VAL A 456 10.67 -18.66 -19.95
C VAL A 456 11.93 -17.82 -19.79
N TYR A 457 12.01 -17.06 -18.70
CA TYR A 457 13.25 -16.52 -18.16
C TYR A 457 13.80 -17.50 -17.11
N ASN A 458 15.12 -17.67 -17.10
CA ASN A 458 15.80 -18.60 -16.19
C ASN A 458 16.55 -17.79 -15.13
N LEU A 459 16.10 -17.88 -13.88
CA LEU A 459 16.80 -17.34 -12.72
C LEU A 459 17.84 -18.37 -12.27
N GLU A 460 19.11 -17.97 -12.19
CA GLU A 460 20.18 -18.80 -11.63
C GLU A 460 20.33 -18.48 -10.14
N ILE A 461 19.96 -19.46 -9.30
CA ILE A 461 20.01 -19.38 -7.84
C ILE A 461 21.22 -20.20 -7.38
N PHE A 462 22.22 -19.54 -6.79
CA PHE A 462 23.49 -20.14 -6.42
C PHE A 462 23.36 -21.06 -5.20
N GLY A 463 22.82 -20.54 -4.09
CA GLY A 463 22.58 -21.24 -2.84
C GLY A 463 23.83 -21.88 -2.22
N ASP A 464 23.60 -22.85 -1.32
CA ASP A 464 24.65 -23.63 -0.63
C ASP A 464 25.09 -24.91 -1.38
N ASP A 465 24.44 -25.25 -2.49
CA ASP A 465 24.70 -26.49 -3.23
C ASP A 465 25.94 -26.37 -4.16
N GLU A 466 26.60 -27.48 -4.48
CA GLU A 466 27.79 -27.49 -5.36
C GLU A 466 27.53 -26.97 -6.79
N TYR A 467 26.25 -26.92 -7.20
CA TYR A 467 25.79 -26.47 -8.51
C TYR A 467 24.57 -25.56 -8.36
N PRO A 468 24.56 -24.36 -8.98
CA PRO A 468 23.39 -23.50 -9.01
C PRO A 468 22.16 -24.19 -9.58
N LYS A 469 20.99 -23.78 -9.08
CA LYS A 469 19.69 -24.21 -9.57
C LYS A 469 19.15 -23.20 -10.58
N ILE A 470 18.38 -23.69 -11.54
CA ILE A 470 17.62 -22.83 -12.44
C ILE A 470 16.16 -22.85 -11.99
N GLU A 471 15.61 -21.69 -11.68
CA GLU A 471 14.18 -21.48 -11.51
C GLU A 471 13.60 -20.92 -12.82
N GLU A 472 12.63 -21.66 -13.38
CA GLU A 472 11.94 -21.29 -14.62
C GLU A 472 10.79 -20.32 -14.32
N LEU A 473 10.90 -19.07 -14.77
CA LEU A 473 9.87 -18.04 -14.64
C LEU A 473 9.19 -17.77 -15.99
N LYS A 474 7.86 -17.85 -16.06
CA LYS A 474 7.08 -17.38 -17.21
C LYS A 474 7.03 -15.85 -17.20
N TYR A 475 7.76 -15.21 -18.10
CA TYR A 475 7.90 -13.74 -18.15
C TYR A 475 7.84 -13.25 -19.60
N PRO A 476 6.72 -12.63 -20.02
CA PRO A 476 6.61 -12.05 -21.35
C PRO A 476 7.26 -10.65 -21.34
N LYS A 477 8.43 -10.54 -21.97
CA LYS A 477 9.07 -9.25 -22.23
C LYS A 477 8.29 -8.46 -23.28
N THR A 478 8.51 -7.15 -23.33
CA THR A 478 7.91 -6.27 -24.33
C THR A 478 8.00 -6.83 -25.76
N GLY A 479 6.86 -6.93 -26.44
CA GLY A 479 6.71 -7.49 -27.78
C GLY A 479 6.57 -9.02 -27.87
N PHE A 480 6.72 -9.77 -26.77
CA PHE A 480 6.53 -11.23 -26.73
C PHE A 480 5.09 -11.63 -26.34
N PRO A 481 4.64 -12.86 -26.65
CA PRO A 481 3.27 -13.31 -26.34
C PRO A 481 2.94 -13.19 -24.85
N ASN A 482 1.80 -12.57 -24.55
CA ASN A 482 1.25 -12.49 -23.18
C ASN A 482 0.45 -13.76 -22.86
N PRO A 483 0.21 -14.07 -21.58
CA PRO A 483 -0.66 -15.17 -21.18
C PRO A 483 -2.09 -14.95 -21.70
N VAL A 484 -2.70 -16.01 -22.25
CA VAL A 484 -4.07 -15.93 -22.79
C VAL A 484 -5.07 -16.23 -21.68
N VAL A 485 -5.94 -15.27 -21.38
CA VAL A 485 -6.90 -15.39 -20.28
C VAL A 485 -8.29 -15.86 -20.71
N SER A 486 -9.01 -16.52 -19.80
CA SER A 486 -10.40 -16.90 -19.96
C SER A 486 -11.13 -16.87 -18.62
N LEU A 487 -12.32 -16.26 -18.60
CA LEU A 487 -13.15 -16.14 -17.40
C LEU A 487 -14.14 -17.32 -17.31
N TYR A 488 -14.30 -17.87 -16.11
CA TYR A 488 -15.21 -18.99 -15.84
C TYR A 488 -16.12 -18.67 -14.65
N VAL A 489 -17.30 -19.28 -14.61
CA VAL A 489 -18.26 -19.25 -13.48
C VAL A 489 -18.54 -20.68 -13.05
N TYR A 490 -18.41 -20.95 -11.76
CA TYR A 490 -18.76 -22.24 -11.14
C TYR A 490 -19.98 -22.08 -10.22
N GLN A 491 -21.02 -22.89 -10.47
CA GLN A 491 -22.22 -22.96 -9.64
C GLN A 491 -22.07 -24.05 -8.57
N THR A 492 -22.18 -23.67 -7.28
CA THR A 492 -21.86 -24.59 -6.16
C THR A 492 -22.91 -25.68 -5.98
N THR A 493 -24.19 -25.37 -6.19
CA THR A 493 -25.32 -26.28 -5.92
C THR A 493 -25.42 -27.47 -6.86
N ASN A 494 -25.04 -27.31 -8.14
CA ASN A 494 -25.13 -28.34 -9.18
C ASN A 494 -23.76 -28.74 -9.76
N SER A 495 -22.66 -28.19 -9.21
CA SER A 495 -21.28 -28.38 -9.67
C SER A 495 -21.04 -28.04 -11.15
N LYS A 496 -21.81 -27.10 -11.71
CA LYS A 496 -21.74 -26.71 -13.13
C LYS A 496 -20.67 -25.63 -13.34
N LEU A 497 -19.67 -25.96 -14.16
CA LEU A 497 -18.67 -25.02 -14.67
C LEU A 497 -19.14 -24.43 -16.02
N ILE A 498 -19.05 -23.12 -16.17
CA ILE A 498 -19.46 -22.36 -17.36
C ILE A 498 -18.29 -21.48 -17.80
N LYS A 499 -17.82 -21.61 -19.05
CA LYS A 499 -16.90 -20.62 -19.63
C LYS A 499 -17.71 -19.37 -20.01
N VAL A 500 -17.27 -18.20 -19.55
CA VAL A 500 -17.81 -16.92 -20.01
C VAL A 500 -17.31 -16.71 -21.44
N LYS A 501 -18.25 -16.57 -22.37
CA LYS A 501 -17.95 -16.25 -23.76
C LYS A 501 -17.52 -14.79 -23.87
N GLN A 502 -16.54 -14.49 -24.71
CA GLN A 502 -16.23 -13.10 -25.04
C GLN A 502 -17.37 -12.47 -25.86
N PRO A 503 -17.53 -11.13 -25.83
CA PRO A 503 -18.48 -10.41 -26.69
C PRO A 503 -18.36 -10.77 -28.18
N GLU A 504 -17.14 -10.81 -28.71
CA GLU A 504 -16.83 -11.12 -30.12
C GLU A 504 -17.16 -12.55 -30.56
N GLU A 505 -17.34 -13.49 -29.61
CA GLU A 505 -17.84 -14.84 -29.90
C GLU A 505 -19.35 -14.87 -30.18
N GLN A 506 -20.06 -13.77 -29.87
CA GLN A 506 -21.51 -13.69 -29.80
C GLN A 506 -22.08 -12.60 -30.71
N ASP A 507 -21.33 -11.51 -30.87
CA ASP A 507 -21.61 -10.39 -31.76
C ASP A 507 -20.37 -10.11 -32.62
N LYS A 508 -20.53 -10.12 -33.95
CA LYS A 508 -19.42 -9.90 -34.89
C LYS A 508 -19.07 -8.42 -35.05
N ASP A 509 -19.98 -7.52 -34.64
CA ASP A 509 -19.77 -6.08 -34.71
C ASP A 509 -19.13 -5.55 -33.40
N ALA A 510 -18.97 -6.41 -32.38
CA ALA A 510 -18.25 -6.09 -31.16
C ALA A 510 -16.75 -5.84 -31.45
N HIS A 511 -16.22 -4.74 -30.92
CA HIS A 511 -14.83 -4.36 -31.12
C HIS A 511 -13.87 -5.36 -30.47
N PHE A 512 -13.03 -6.00 -31.29
CA PHE A 512 -12.06 -7.02 -30.86
C PHE A 512 -10.79 -6.38 -30.31
N LEU A 513 -10.42 -6.73 -29.07
CA LEU A 513 -9.27 -6.16 -28.34
C LEU A 513 -7.94 -6.88 -28.57
N GLY A 514 -7.93 -7.97 -29.35
CA GLY A 514 -6.80 -8.91 -29.42
C GLY A 514 -7.09 -10.21 -28.68
N LYS A 515 -6.22 -11.22 -28.84
CA LYS A 515 -6.35 -12.52 -28.14
C LYS A 515 -5.81 -12.48 -26.72
N ASP A 516 -4.88 -11.57 -26.50
CA ASP A 516 -4.10 -11.31 -25.29
C ASP A 516 -4.58 -10.02 -24.59
N PHE A 517 -5.89 -9.80 -24.63
CA PHE A 517 -6.57 -8.76 -23.87
C PHE A 517 -6.34 -8.95 -22.35
N ILE A 518 -6.33 -7.85 -21.60
CA ILE A 518 -6.02 -7.87 -20.16
C ILE A 518 -7.32 -7.78 -19.36
N ILE A 519 -7.54 -8.64 -18.35
CA ILE A 519 -8.67 -8.50 -17.40
C ILE A 519 -8.17 -7.82 -16.12
N TYR A 520 -8.57 -6.57 -15.91
CA TYR A 520 -8.16 -5.80 -14.72
C TYR A 520 -9.04 -6.03 -13.49
N GLN A 521 -10.32 -6.40 -13.68
CA GLN A 521 -11.28 -6.43 -12.58
C GLN A 521 -12.47 -7.34 -12.88
N THR A 522 -13.06 -7.95 -11.84
CA THR A 522 -14.26 -8.80 -11.92
C THR A 522 -15.05 -8.71 -10.62
N VAL A 523 -16.36 -8.48 -10.69
CA VAL A 523 -17.25 -8.30 -9.53
C VAL A 523 -18.67 -8.78 -9.83
N TRP A 524 -19.33 -9.41 -8.86
CA TRP A 524 -20.76 -9.75 -8.96
C TRP A 524 -21.61 -8.53 -8.59
N LEU A 525 -22.47 -8.07 -9.49
CA LEU A 525 -23.41 -6.98 -9.22
C LEU A 525 -24.61 -7.48 -8.41
N ASN A 526 -25.03 -8.71 -8.67
CA ASN A 526 -26.11 -9.44 -8.02
C ASN A 526 -25.92 -10.94 -8.30
N GLU A 527 -26.90 -11.77 -7.96
CA GLU A 527 -26.86 -13.21 -8.19
C GLU A 527 -26.93 -13.57 -9.68
N GLU A 528 -27.40 -12.72 -10.58
CA GLU A 528 -27.56 -13.06 -12.00
C GLU A 528 -26.43 -12.51 -12.88
N GLU A 529 -25.81 -11.41 -12.48
CA GLU A 529 -24.92 -10.59 -13.32
C GLU A 529 -23.50 -10.44 -12.75
N LEU A 530 -22.52 -10.79 -13.58
CA LEU A 530 -21.09 -10.60 -13.32
C LEU A 530 -20.55 -9.48 -14.21
N LEU A 531 -20.03 -8.41 -13.63
CA LEU A 531 -19.33 -7.34 -14.34
C LEU A 531 -17.82 -7.63 -14.35
N PHE A 532 -17.17 -7.46 -15.50
CA PHE A 532 -15.71 -7.47 -15.59
C PHE A 532 -15.18 -6.38 -16.52
N LYS A 533 -13.97 -5.89 -16.24
CA LYS A 533 -13.26 -4.90 -17.05
C LYS A 533 -12.15 -5.56 -17.83
N ARG A 534 -12.09 -5.34 -19.14
CA ARG A 534 -11.00 -5.79 -20.00
C ARG A 534 -10.44 -4.68 -20.89
N THR A 535 -9.16 -4.75 -21.24
CA THR A 535 -8.52 -3.84 -22.21
C THR A 535 -7.83 -4.58 -23.34
N ASP A 536 -7.51 -3.87 -24.41
CA ASP A 536 -6.45 -4.27 -25.33
C ASP A 536 -5.08 -4.37 -24.62
N ARG A 537 -4.11 -4.98 -25.30
CA ARG A 537 -2.75 -5.26 -24.80
C ARG A 537 -2.03 -4.00 -24.28
N THR A 538 -2.20 -2.87 -24.97
CA THR A 538 -1.59 -1.57 -24.63
C THR A 538 -2.44 -0.74 -23.66
N SER A 539 -3.53 -1.30 -23.13
CA SER A 539 -4.45 -0.63 -22.20
C SER A 539 -4.97 0.73 -22.69
N ARG A 540 -5.21 0.92 -23.99
CA ARG A 540 -5.76 2.17 -24.57
C ARG A 540 -7.27 2.13 -24.77
N ILE A 541 -7.85 0.94 -24.94
CA ILE A 541 -9.28 0.72 -25.11
C ILE A 541 -9.80 -0.18 -23.98
N LEU A 542 -10.48 0.44 -23.01
CA LEU A 542 -11.21 -0.26 -21.95
C LEU A 542 -12.62 -0.64 -22.43
N GLN A 543 -13.02 -1.88 -22.19
CA GLN A 543 -14.40 -2.36 -22.27
C GLN A 543 -14.87 -2.82 -20.89
N VAL A 544 -16.03 -2.31 -20.47
CA VAL A 544 -16.77 -2.83 -19.32
C VAL A 544 -17.83 -3.79 -19.85
N CYS A 545 -17.77 -5.04 -19.40
CA CYS A 545 -18.60 -6.13 -19.86
C CYS A 545 -19.47 -6.66 -18.72
N VAL A 546 -20.71 -7.05 -19.04
CA VAL A 546 -21.62 -7.75 -18.12
C VAL A 546 -21.98 -9.11 -18.70
N PHE A 547 -21.76 -10.16 -17.92
CA PHE A 547 -22.17 -11.53 -18.21
C PHE A 547 -23.41 -11.90 -17.39
N SER A 548 -24.48 -12.32 -18.07
CA SER A 548 -25.71 -12.78 -17.44
C SER A 548 -25.71 -14.32 -17.35
N THR A 549 -25.74 -14.83 -16.12
CA THR A 549 -25.78 -16.28 -15.86
C THR A 549 -27.10 -16.94 -16.27
N VAL A 550 -28.19 -16.16 -16.36
CA VAL A 550 -29.51 -16.61 -16.83
C VAL A 550 -29.52 -16.83 -18.35
N THR A 551 -28.98 -15.88 -19.12
CA THR A 551 -29.00 -15.95 -20.60
C THR A 551 -27.76 -16.62 -21.19
N GLY A 552 -26.68 -16.73 -20.42
CA GLY A 552 -25.37 -17.18 -20.89
C GLY A 552 -24.72 -16.21 -21.88
N LYS A 553 -25.14 -14.94 -21.88
CA LYS A 553 -24.64 -13.90 -22.79
C LYS A 553 -23.73 -12.89 -22.10
N THR A 554 -22.83 -12.31 -22.88
CA THR A 554 -21.93 -11.22 -22.47
C THR A 554 -22.17 -10.00 -23.33
N SER A 555 -22.41 -8.84 -22.71
CA SER A 555 -22.64 -7.56 -23.38
C SER A 555 -21.56 -6.56 -23.00
N ILE A 556 -21.04 -5.79 -23.96
CA ILE A 556 -20.25 -4.60 -23.67
C ILE A 556 -21.23 -3.48 -23.32
N VAL A 557 -21.14 -2.95 -22.09
CA VAL A 557 -22.05 -1.89 -21.60
C VAL A 557 -21.40 -0.51 -21.71
N ARG A 558 -20.06 -0.43 -21.64
CA ARG A 558 -19.29 0.81 -21.76
C ARG A 558 -17.96 0.55 -22.47
N THR A 559 -17.56 1.47 -23.34
CA THR A 559 -16.23 1.49 -23.97
C THR A 559 -15.59 2.85 -23.74
N VAL A 560 -14.33 2.88 -23.30
CA VAL A 560 -13.54 4.09 -23.07
C VAL A 560 -12.26 3.98 -23.90
N ASN A 561 -12.04 4.94 -24.80
CA ASN A 561 -10.73 5.15 -25.43
C ASN A 561 -9.97 6.22 -24.62
N THR A 562 -8.76 5.89 -24.18
CA THR A 562 -7.87 6.75 -23.39
C THR A 562 -7.23 7.89 -24.20
N ASP A 563 -7.28 7.82 -25.54
CA ASP A 563 -6.85 8.91 -26.43
C ASP A 563 -7.58 10.22 -26.17
N LYS A 564 -8.77 10.18 -25.56
CA LYS A 564 -9.54 11.36 -25.15
C LYS A 564 -8.82 12.27 -24.14
N TYR A 565 -7.86 11.71 -23.39
CA TYR A 565 -7.07 12.39 -22.37
C TYR A 565 -5.57 12.02 -22.50
N SER A 566 -5.14 11.59 -23.69
CA SER A 566 -3.78 11.16 -24.01
C SER A 566 -3.19 10.13 -23.02
N GLY A 567 -4.03 9.34 -22.35
CA GLY A 567 -3.62 8.48 -21.24
C GLY A 567 -3.56 6.99 -21.57
N TRP A 568 -3.68 6.19 -20.52
CA TRP A 568 -3.80 4.73 -20.53
C TRP A 568 -4.77 4.29 -19.44
N TYR A 569 -5.29 3.08 -19.52
CA TYR A 569 -6.05 2.48 -18.43
C TYR A 569 -5.14 1.74 -17.45
N LYS A 570 -5.31 2.03 -16.17
CA LYS A 570 -4.83 1.24 -15.03
C LYS A 570 -5.95 1.26 -13.98
N ASN A 571 -6.12 0.20 -13.20
CA ASN A 571 -7.16 0.18 -12.17
C ASN A 571 -6.83 1.20 -11.06
N ASN A 572 -7.62 2.28 -10.93
CA ASN A 572 -7.51 3.27 -9.86
C ASN A 572 -8.68 3.10 -8.86
N GLY A 573 -8.66 2.00 -8.10
CA GLY A 573 -9.70 1.70 -7.10
C GLY A 573 -10.80 0.75 -7.59
N ASP A 574 -11.45 0.09 -6.62
CA ASP A 574 -12.40 -0.98 -6.91
C ASP A 574 -13.84 -0.51 -7.20
N ILE A 575 -14.56 -1.28 -8.03
CA ILE A 575 -16.01 -1.09 -8.20
C ILE A 575 -16.70 -1.43 -6.88
N TYR A 576 -17.52 -0.49 -6.40
CA TYR A 576 -18.31 -0.68 -5.19
C TYR A 576 -19.77 -0.96 -5.55
N VAL A 577 -20.20 -2.20 -5.34
CA VAL A 577 -21.60 -2.61 -5.55
C VAL A 577 -22.42 -2.14 -4.35
N LEU A 578 -23.42 -1.31 -4.61
CA LEU A 578 -24.27 -0.74 -3.55
C LEU A 578 -25.29 -1.80 -3.07
N PRO A 579 -25.62 -1.82 -1.76
CA PRO A 579 -26.63 -2.73 -1.23
C PRO A 579 -28.03 -2.43 -1.78
N ASP A 580 -28.97 -3.34 -1.52
CA ASP A 580 -30.38 -3.21 -1.85
C ASP A 580 -30.67 -2.99 -3.36
N ASN A 581 -29.80 -3.53 -4.22
CA ASN A 581 -29.86 -3.37 -5.69
C ASN A 581 -29.86 -1.91 -6.17
N LYS A 582 -29.19 -1.00 -5.45
CA LYS A 582 -29.01 0.41 -5.85
C LYS A 582 -27.98 0.61 -6.97
N GLY A 583 -27.50 -0.44 -7.64
CA GLY A 583 -26.48 -0.37 -8.68
C GLY A 583 -25.05 -0.37 -8.13
N TYR A 584 -24.13 0.34 -8.78
CA TYR A 584 -22.71 0.35 -8.41
C TYR A 584 -22.04 1.70 -8.66
N ILE A 585 -20.95 1.97 -7.94
CA ILE A 585 -20.09 3.12 -8.15
C ILE A 585 -18.80 2.66 -8.82
N ASP A 586 -18.35 3.41 -9.83
CA ASP A 586 -17.15 3.11 -10.61
C ASP A 586 -16.37 4.39 -10.93
N ASN A 587 -15.08 4.24 -11.15
CA ASN A 587 -14.18 5.32 -11.55
C ASN A 587 -14.36 5.65 -13.04
N VAL A 588 -14.32 6.95 -13.35
CA VAL A 588 -14.40 7.52 -14.69
C VAL A 588 -13.34 8.62 -14.82
N VAL A 589 -12.96 8.96 -16.05
CA VAL A 589 -12.21 10.20 -16.31
C VAL A 589 -13.20 11.25 -16.79
N LEU A 590 -13.22 12.39 -16.13
CA LEU A 590 -14.01 13.58 -16.46
C LEU A 590 -13.07 14.78 -16.42
N ASP A 591 -13.06 15.58 -17.49
CA ASP A 591 -12.29 16.81 -17.60
C ASP A 591 -10.82 16.64 -17.16
N ASN A 592 -10.16 15.62 -17.72
CA ASN A 592 -8.79 15.19 -17.42
C ASN A 592 -8.50 14.78 -15.96
N HIS A 593 -9.52 14.56 -15.13
CA HIS A 593 -9.38 14.11 -13.75
C HIS A 593 -10.09 12.78 -13.47
N ASP A 594 -9.54 12.00 -12.54
CA ASP A 594 -10.17 10.76 -12.10
C ASP A 594 -11.31 11.09 -11.12
N HIS A 595 -12.52 10.64 -11.42
CA HIS A 595 -13.75 10.95 -10.68
C HIS A 595 -14.66 9.72 -10.54
N LEU A 596 -15.68 9.83 -9.69
CA LEU A 596 -16.66 8.76 -9.42
C LEU A 596 -17.97 8.98 -10.16
N SER A 597 -18.56 7.90 -10.65
CA SER A 597 -19.91 7.86 -11.20
C SER A 597 -20.75 6.72 -10.61
N HIS A 598 -22.01 7.01 -10.34
CA HIS A 598 -23.03 6.05 -9.91
C HIS A 598 -23.82 5.52 -11.11
N PHE A 599 -23.74 4.22 -11.34
CA PHE A 599 -24.50 3.49 -12.37
C PHE A 599 -25.66 2.77 -11.68
N LYS A 600 -26.90 3.03 -12.11
CA LYS A 600 -28.10 2.51 -11.43
C LYS A 600 -28.43 1.09 -11.88
N ASN A 601 -28.13 0.76 -13.12
CA ASN A 601 -28.31 -0.56 -13.71
C ASN A 601 -26.99 -1.11 -14.27
N SER A 602 -26.89 -2.43 -14.37
CA SER A 602 -25.78 -3.13 -15.04
C SER A 602 -25.57 -2.68 -16.49
N SER A 603 -26.66 -2.36 -17.19
CA SER A 603 -26.69 -1.96 -18.60
C SER A 603 -26.43 -0.47 -18.86
N ASP A 604 -26.24 0.35 -17.83
CA ASP A 604 -26.07 1.79 -18.00
C ASP A 604 -24.73 2.11 -18.68
N SER A 605 -24.77 2.71 -19.87
CA SER A 605 -23.56 3.11 -20.61
C SER A 605 -22.93 4.42 -20.11
N GLN A 606 -23.68 5.20 -19.32
CA GLN A 606 -23.28 6.44 -18.66
C GLN A 606 -23.85 6.45 -17.24
N GLY A 607 -23.04 6.85 -16.25
CA GLY A 607 -23.47 6.99 -14.86
C GLY A 607 -23.83 8.44 -14.51
N ALA A 608 -24.44 8.63 -13.36
CA ALA A 608 -24.53 9.96 -12.73
C ALA A 608 -23.18 10.29 -12.09
N VAL A 609 -22.52 11.35 -12.54
CA VAL A 609 -21.28 11.85 -11.94
C VAL A 609 -21.55 12.31 -10.51
N ILE A 610 -20.74 11.86 -9.55
CA ILE A 610 -20.86 12.18 -8.11
C ILE A 610 -19.60 12.81 -7.51
N SER A 611 -18.53 13.00 -8.29
CA SER A 611 -17.41 13.88 -7.93
C SER A 611 -16.94 14.65 -9.17
N TYR A 612 -16.47 15.88 -8.97
CA TYR A 612 -16.11 16.78 -10.07
C TYR A 612 -15.17 17.90 -9.61
N GLY A 613 -14.38 18.43 -10.55
CA GLY A 613 -13.46 19.56 -10.38
C GLY A 613 -12.01 19.24 -10.76
N GLU A 614 -11.16 20.27 -10.72
CA GLU A 614 -9.74 20.22 -11.11
C GLU A 614 -8.84 19.51 -10.07
N TRP A 615 -9.15 18.25 -9.77
CA TRP A 615 -8.46 17.40 -8.80
C TRP A 615 -8.87 15.93 -8.95
N ASP A 616 -8.00 15.02 -8.55
CA ASP A 616 -8.21 13.57 -8.72
C ASP A 616 -8.81 12.90 -7.48
N VAL A 617 -9.71 11.94 -7.70
CA VAL A 617 -10.08 10.90 -6.74
C VAL A 617 -8.98 9.83 -6.71
N ILE A 618 -8.50 9.51 -5.52
CA ILE A 618 -7.36 8.61 -5.30
C ILE A 618 -7.86 7.27 -4.73
N GLY A 619 -7.62 6.18 -5.46
CA GLY A 619 -8.02 4.83 -5.04
C GLY A 619 -9.53 4.58 -5.09
N GLY A 620 -10.30 5.46 -5.73
CA GLY A 620 -11.75 5.37 -5.86
C GLY A 620 -12.50 5.60 -4.54
N ILE A 621 -13.59 4.85 -4.37
CA ILE A 621 -14.50 4.94 -3.22
C ILE A 621 -13.95 4.18 -2.00
N ALA A 622 -13.83 4.88 -0.88
CA ALA A 622 -13.42 4.33 0.41
C ALA A 622 -14.54 3.56 1.13
N GLY A 623 -15.80 3.91 0.87
CA GLY A 623 -16.99 3.16 1.29
C GLY A 623 -18.29 3.93 1.17
N TYR A 624 -19.38 3.35 1.68
CA TYR A 624 -20.74 3.90 1.59
C TYR A 624 -21.52 3.71 2.89
N ASP A 625 -22.12 4.81 3.37
CA ASP A 625 -23.05 4.84 4.50
C ASP A 625 -24.48 4.70 3.99
N LYS A 626 -25.13 3.59 4.36
CA LYS A 626 -26.51 3.29 3.98
C LYS A 626 -27.54 4.20 4.67
N SER A 627 -27.23 4.74 5.86
CA SER A 627 -28.16 5.54 6.65
C SER A 627 -28.33 6.95 6.08
N GLU A 628 -27.23 7.58 5.68
CA GLU A 628 -27.16 8.89 5.03
C GLU A 628 -27.11 8.80 3.49
N ASN A 629 -27.29 7.61 2.92
CA ASN A 629 -27.18 7.30 1.47
C ASN A 629 -25.96 7.96 0.79
N SER A 630 -24.81 7.95 1.48
CA SER A 630 -23.65 8.78 1.15
C SER A 630 -22.41 7.93 0.88
N ALA A 631 -21.67 8.24 -0.19
CA ALA A 631 -20.38 7.65 -0.49
C ALA A 631 -19.23 8.50 0.07
N TYR A 632 -18.14 7.85 0.50
CA TYR A 632 -16.92 8.49 1.00
C TYR A 632 -15.73 8.09 0.15
N PHE A 633 -14.81 9.02 -0.10
CA PHE A 633 -13.63 8.81 -0.95
C PHE A 633 -12.49 9.77 -0.58
N ILE A 634 -11.30 9.56 -1.16
CA ILE A 634 -10.14 10.43 -0.99
C ILE A 634 -9.93 11.27 -2.26
N GLY A 635 -9.66 12.57 -2.10
CA GLY A 635 -9.37 13.49 -3.21
C GLY A 635 -8.23 14.47 -2.94
N THR A 636 -7.72 15.12 -3.99
CA THR A 636 -6.55 16.03 -3.95
C THR A 636 -6.89 17.52 -4.09
N SER A 637 -8.16 17.92 -3.94
CA SER A 637 -8.56 19.32 -4.15
C SER A 637 -7.77 20.29 -3.28
N GLY A 638 -7.34 21.41 -3.87
CA GLY A 638 -6.54 22.45 -3.21
C GLY A 638 -5.02 22.27 -3.32
N ASN A 639 -4.49 21.03 -3.29
CA ASN A 639 -3.06 20.77 -3.45
C ASN A 639 -2.79 19.29 -3.86
N SER A 640 -1.98 19.07 -4.89
CA SER A 640 -1.61 17.71 -5.37
C SER A 640 -0.93 16.83 -4.31
N LEU A 641 -0.28 17.44 -3.31
CA LEU A 641 0.45 16.78 -2.23
C LEU A 641 -0.45 16.22 -1.12
N GLN A 642 -1.68 16.75 -1.01
CA GLN A 642 -2.58 16.43 0.10
C GLN A 642 -3.56 15.29 -0.23
N ARG A 643 -4.15 14.69 0.80
CA ARG A 643 -5.17 13.64 0.67
C ARG A 643 -6.30 13.95 1.63
N GLN A 644 -7.44 14.36 1.09
CA GLN A 644 -8.55 14.89 1.88
C GLN A 644 -9.77 13.95 1.76
N ILE A 645 -10.52 13.79 2.85
CA ILE A 645 -11.70 12.91 2.87
C ILE A 645 -12.91 13.70 2.36
N TYR A 646 -13.64 13.12 1.42
CA TYR A 646 -14.89 13.67 0.89
C TYR A 646 -16.07 12.77 1.21
N LYS A 647 -17.25 13.39 1.28
CA LYS A 647 -18.56 12.77 1.34
C LYS A 647 -19.41 13.29 0.19
N VAL A 648 -20.08 12.40 -0.54
CA VAL A 648 -21.14 12.77 -1.50
C VAL A 648 -22.43 12.03 -1.20
N SER A 649 -23.53 12.78 -1.13
CA SER A 649 -24.90 12.25 -1.05
C SER A 649 -25.34 11.70 -2.41
N LEU A 650 -25.86 10.47 -2.46
CA LEU A 650 -26.42 9.89 -3.68
C LEU A 650 -27.87 10.31 -3.96
N ASP A 651 -28.51 11.06 -3.04
CA ASP A 651 -29.89 11.55 -3.22
C ASP A 651 -29.93 12.88 -4.00
N ASP A 652 -28.99 13.79 -3.73
CA ASP A 652 -28.94 15.14 -4.30
C ASP A 652 -27.59 15.52 -4.92
N SER A 653 -26.60 14.61 -4.91
CA SER A 653 -25.23 14.83 -5.40
C SER A 653 -24.48 15.96 -4.67
N SER A 654 -24.88 16.30 -3.44
CA SER A 654 -24.16 17.28 -2.63
C SER A 654 -22.79 16.74 -2.19
N LEU A 655 -21.72 17.42 -2.61
CA LEU A 655 -20.33 17.08 -2.31
C LEU A 655 -19.79 17.95 -1.18
N THR A 656 -19.20 17.33 -0.16
CA THR A 656 -18.66 17.98 1.04
C THR A 656 -17.26 17.47 1.35
N ALA A 657 -16.29 18.37 1.56
CA ALA A 657 -15.01 18.02 2.17
C ALA A 657 -15.21 17.82 3.68
N ILE A 658 -14.74 16.70 4.22
CA ILE A 658 -14.82 16.35 5.65
C ILE A 658 -13.62 16.91 6.42
N THR A 659 -12.47 16.98 5.77
CA THR A 659 -11.20 17.45 6.33
C THR A 659 -10.81 18.82 5.75
N ALA A 660 -10.00 19.57 6.50
CA ALA A 660 -9.69 20.96 6.19
C ALA A 660 -8.78 21.10 4.95
N LEU A 661 -9.14 22.00 4.02
CA LEU A 661 -8.47 22.18 2.73
C LEU A 661 -7.42 23.30 2.72
N ASP A 662 -7.32 24.09 3.79
CA ASP A 662 -6.40 25.23 3.96
C ASP A 662 -5.04 24.82 4.54
N GLN A 663 -4.86 23.53 4.86
CA GLN A 663 -3.62 22.95 5.40
C GLN A 663 -3.26 21.69 4.63
N ILE A 664 -1.99 21.58 4.23
CA ILE A 664 -1.46 20.42 3.50
C ILE A 664 -1.45 19.22 4.44
N HIS A 665 -2.47 18.37 4.33
CA HIS A 665 -2.67 17.20 5.19
C HIS A 665 -2.95 15.93 4.39
N SER A 666 -2.44 14.79 4.87
CA SER A 666 -2.72 13.50 4.27
C SER A 666 -3.63 12.67 5.18
N TYR A 667 -4.74 12.19 4.62
CA TYR A 667 -5.69 11.29 5.26
C TYR A 667 -5.96 10.06 4.41
N SER A 668 -6.27 8.95 5.07
CA SER A 668 -6.90 7.77 4.46
C SER A 668 -8.07 7.29 5.31
N LEU A 669 -9.01 6.60 4.66
CA LEU A 669 -10.24 6.11 5.27
C LEU A 669 -10.47 4.65 4.85
N LYS A 670 -10.68 3.75 5.82
CA LYS A 670 -11.21 2.40 5.58
C LYS A 670 -12.59 2.29 6.20
N VAL A 671 -13.61 1.93 5.42
CA VAL A 671 -14.99 1.85 5.90
C VAL A 671 -15.37 0.42 6.28
N SER A 672 -16.09 0.27 7.39
CA SER A 672 -16.71 -0.97 7.82
C SER A 672 -17.76 -1.48 6.82
N LYS A 673 -17.95 -2.81 6.72
CA LYS A 673 -18.89 -3.41 5.76
C LYS A 673 -20.36 -3.03 5.98
N GLY A 674 -20.74 -2.71 7.22
CA GLY A 674 -22.06 -2.15 7.56
C GLY A 674 -22.24 -0.68 7.16
N GLY A 675 -21.17 0.01 6.78
CA GLY A 675 -21.19 1.40 6.31
C GLY A 675 -21.33 2.44 7.43
N LYS A 676 -21.30 2.05 8.70
CA LYS A 676 -21.52 2.99 9.81
C LYS A 676 -20.23 3.56 10.38
N TRP A 677 -19.17 2.77 10.42
CA TRP A 677 -17.88 3.15 11.02
C TRP A 677 -16.77 3.26 9.98
N GLY A 678 -15.82 4.16 10.21
CA GLY A 678 -14.57 4.25 9.46
C GLY A 678 -13.35 4.27 10.37
N LEU A 679 -12.25 3.67 9.92
CA LEU A 679 -10.92 3.94 10.45
C LEU A 679 -10.36 5.12 9.66
N MET A 680 -10.34 6.28 10.30
CA MET A 680 -9.71 7.48 9.77
C MET A 680 -8.26 7.52 10.25
N LYS A 681 -7.32 7.46 9.31
CA LYS A 681 -5.89 7.67 9.57
C LYS A 681 -5.50 9.04 9.06
N TYR A 682 -5.02 9.90 9.95
CA TYR A 682 -4.17 11.04 9.58
C TYR A 682 -2.76 10.50 9.38
N ALA A 683 -2.20 10.71 8.19
CA ALA A 683 -0.92 10.15 7.75
C ALA A 683 0.24 11.16 7.78
N GLY A 684 -0.04 12.47 7.80
CA GLY A 684 1.00 13.50 7.91
C GLY A 684 0.55 14.92 7.53
N PRO A 685 1.45 15.92 7.67
CA PRO A 685 2.88 15.76 7.93
C PRO A 685 3.29 15.76 9.42
N GLN A 686 2.37 15.98 10.36
CA GLN A 686 2.64 15.75 11.79
C GLN A 686 2.52 14.24 12.15
N LEU A 687 2.81 13.88 13.40
CA LEU A 687 2.71 12.49 13.90
C LEU A 687 1.37 11.83 13.50
N PRO A 688 1.39 10.65 12.85
CA PRO A 688 0.18 9.96 12.41
C PRO A 688 -0.76 9.63 13.56
N THR A 689 -2.07 9.74 13.32
CA THR A 689 -3.10 9.31 14.29
C THR A 689 -4.16 8.44 13.62
N GLN A 690 -4.70 7.48 14.37
CA GLN A 690 -5.74 6.57 13.91
C GLN A 690 -6.96 6.60 14.84
N LYS A 691 -8.13 6.94 14.29
CA LYS A 691 -9.37 7.10 15.06
C LYS A 691 -10.52 6.32 14.41
N LEU A 692 -11.38 5.72 15.23
CA LEU A 692 -12.65 5.16 14.80
C LEU A 692 -13.72 6.26 14.79
N VAL A 693 -14.24 6.57 13.61
CA VAL A 693 -15.27 7.60 13.39
C VAL A 693 -16.61 6.95 13.02
N GLU A 694 -17.72 7.53 13.48
CA GLU A 694 -19.07 7.18 13.02
C GLU A 694 -19.41 8.07 11.83
N LEU A 695 -19.60 7.49 10.64
CA LEU A 695 -19.64 8.22 9.37
C LEU A 695 -20.80 9.22 9.28
N SER A 696 -21.96 8.88 9.84
CA SER A 696 -23.12 9.79 9.88
C SER A 696 -22.90 11.06 10.71
N LYS A 697 -21.86 11.11 11.55
CA LYS A 697 -21.44 12.34 12.26
C LYS A 697 -20.52 13.24 11.44
N LEU A 698 -20.10 12.83 10.24
CA LEU A 698 -19.17 13.58 9.40
C LEU A 698 -19.90 14.48 8.39
N PRO A 699 -19.49 15.76 8.23
CA PRO A 699 -18.41 16.45 8.93
C PRO A 699 -18.78 16.80 10.38
N ALA A 700 -17.80 16.71 11.29
CA ALA A 700 -17.97 16.97 12.72
C ALA A 700 -17.16 18.18 13.19
N GLU A 701 -17.57 18.78 14.32
CA GLU A 701 -16.80 19.81 15.03
C GLU A 701 -15.52 19.22 15.66
N PRO A 702 -14.45 20.01 15.88
CA PRO A 702 -13.19 19.55 16.47
C PRO A 702 -13.35 18.76 17.77
N GLU A 703 -14.26 19.18 18.66
CA GLU A 703 -14.50 18.50 19.94
C GLU A 703 -14.99 17.05 19.78
N TYR A 704 -15.60 16.67 18.65
CA TYR A 704 -15.90 15.27 18.37
C TYR A 704 -14.61 14.48 18.15
N TYR A 705 -13.73 14.94 17.26
CA TYR A 705 -12.48 14.25 16.96
C TYR A 705 -11.55 14.19 18.17
N ASP A 706 -11.51 15.24 19.00
CA ASP A 706 -10.74 15.28 20.26
C ASP A 706 -11.28 14.32 21.34
N SER A 707 -12.57 13.96 21.26
CA SER A 707 -13.18 12.97 22.18
C SER A 707 -12.92 11.50 21.80
N LEU A 708 -12.38 11.24 20.60
CA LEU A 708 -12.10 9.89 20.11
C LEU A 708 -10.73 9.40 20.58
N LEU A 709 -10.68 8.14 21.00
CA LEU A 709 -9.45 7.45 21.36
C LEU A 709 -8.55 7.25 20.12
N ASN A 710 -7.28 7.61 20.23
CA ASN A 710 -6.25 7.19 19.28
C ASN A 710 -5.98 5.69 19.46
N LEU A 711 -6.09 4.92 18.38
CA LEU A 711 -5.82 3.49 18.35
C LEU A 711 -4.33 3.18 18.30
N ASN A 712 -3.53 4.13 17.82
CA ASN A 712 -2.07 4.03 17.79
C ASN A 712 -1.44 4.80 18.95
N ASN A 713 -0.40 4.21 19.55
CA ASN A 713 0.45 4.89 20.51
C ASN A 713 1.62 5.54 19.76
N ALA A 714 1.75 6.86 19.85
CA ALA A 714 2.86 7.62 19.27
C ALA A 714 3.98 7.92 20.29
N PHE A 715 3.80 7.59 21.58
CA PHE A 715 4.72 7.98 22.66
C PHE A 715 6.17 7.56 22.40
N ASP A 716 6.39 6.32 21.96
CA ASP A 716 7.74 5.81 21.70
C ASP A 716 8.40 6.55 20.51
N VAL A 717 7.61 6.96 19.50
CA VAL A 717 8.09 7.77 18.36
C VAL A 717 8.39 9.19 18.81
N GLU A 718 7.48 9.82 19.54
CA GLU A 718 7.63 11.20 20.05
C GLU A 718 8.86 11.31 20.95
N ALA A 719 9.00 10.42 21.95
CA ALA A 719 10.15 10.36 22.83
C ALA A 719 11.46 10.00 22.10
N THR A 720 11.39 9.22 21.01
CA THR A 720 12.56 8.99 20.14
C THR A 720 12.94 10.28 19.44
N LEU A 721 12.02 10.92 18.71
CA LEU A 721 12.28 12.14 17.94
C LEU A 721 12.84 13.28 18.80
N GLU A 722 12.40 13.42 20.05
CA GLU A 722 12.93 14.39 21.02
C GLU A 722 14.43 14.21 21.35
N THR A 723 15.03 13.06 21.01
CA THR A 723 16.46 12.79 21.22
C THR A 723 17.34 13.07 19.99
N TYR A 724 16.76 13.35 18.81
CA TYR A 724 17.48 13.52 17.55
C TYR A 724 17.40 14.91 16.93
N GLN A 725 18.38 15.24 16.10
CA GLN A 725 18.41 16.38 15.20
C GLN A 725 17.53 16.09 13.98
N ILE A 726 16.22 16.26 14.18
CA ILE A 726 15.18 15.98 13.19
C ILE A 726 15.21 17.01 12.05
N PRO A 727 15.41 16.57 10.79
CA PRO A 727 15.39 17.47 9.62
C PRO A 727 14.04 18.17 9.43
N THR A 728 14.06 19.40 8.93
CA THR A 728 12.85 20.15 8.57
C THR A 728 12.44 19.84 7.12
N LYS A 729 11.14 19.90 6.81
CA LYS A 729 10.61 19.67 5.45
C LYS A 729 9.81 20.88 4.96
N ASP A 730 10.19 21.44 3.82
CA ASP A 730 9.53 22.55 3.13
C ASP A 730 8.91 22.08 1.80
N TYR A 731 7.69 22.54 1.50
CA TYR A 731 6.97 22.19 0.26
C TYR A 731 7.11 23.30 -0.78
N LEU A 732 7.81 23.02 -1.87
CA LEU A 732 8.27 24.02 -2.84
C LEU A 732 7.89 23.64 -4.28
N PRO A 733 6.85 24.26 -4.88
CA PRO A 733 6.65 24.15 -6.32
C PRO A 733 7.74 24.93 -7.07
N ILE A 734 8.33 24.30 -8.10
CA ILE A 734 9.27 24.95 -9.03
C ILE A 734 8.59 25.08 -10.39
N HIS A 735 8.67 26.26 -11.00
CA HIS A 735 8.16 26.51 -12.35
C HIS A 735 9.29 26.36 -13.37
N LEU A 736 9.18 25.38 -14.26
CA LEU A 736 10.10 25.19 -15.38
C LEU A 736 9.96 26.34 -16.40
N HIS A 737 10.93 26.52 -17.28
CA HIS A 737 10.97 27.57 -18.30
C HIS A 737 9.80 27.48 -19.30
N ASP A 738 9.20 26.30 -19.46
CA ASP A 738 7.98 26.09 -20.26
C ASP A 738 6.67 26.34 -19.47
N ASN A 739 6.78 26.80 -18.22
CA ASN A 739 5.72 27.06 -17.24
C ASN A 739 5.06 25.81 -16.64
N VAL A 740 5.57 24.61 -16.89
CA VAL A 740 5.17 23.41 -16.14
C VAL A 740 5.59 23.56 -14.67
N THR A 741 4.71 23.18 -13.75
CA THR A 741 5.02 23.22 -12.31
C THR A 741 5.38 21.82 -11.82
N VAL A 742 6.59 21.66 -11.31
CA VAL A 742 7.11 20.44 -10.68
C VAL A 742 7.01 20.61 -9.16
N ASN A 743 6.44 19.62 -8.48
CA ASN A 743 6.41 19.62 -7.01
C ASN A 743 7.75 19.15 -6.45
N VAL A 744 8.28 19.88 -5.47
CA VAL A 744 9.49 19.49 -4.73
C VAL A 744 9.21 19.49 -3.23
N VAL A 745 9.75 18.50 -2.51
CA VAL A 745 9.94 18.59 -1.05
C VAL A 745 11.43 18.76 -0.79
N GLU A 746 11.76 19.86 -0.12
CA GLU A 746 13.10 20.17 0.36
C GLU A 746 13.22 19.71 1.81
N VAL A 747 14.26 18.94 2.12
CA VAL A 747 14.60 18.53 3.49
C VAL A 747 15.92 19.18 3.87
N LYS A 748 15.97 19.86 5.02
CA LYS A 748 17.18 20.53 5.52
C LYS A 748 17.63 19.94 6.87
N PRO A 749 18.95 19.92 7.17
CA PRO A 749 19.46 19.59 8.51
C PRO A 749 18.82 20.45 9.61
N ALA A 750 18.70 19.91 10.82
CA ALA A 750 18.03 20.60 11.93
C ALA A 750 18.73 21.90 12.38
N ASP A 751 20.06 21.96 12.19
CA ASP A 751 20.95 23.08 12.50
C ASP A 751 21.29 23.93 11.26
N PHE A 752 20.44 23.93 10.23
CA PHE A 752 20.68 24.62 8.97
C PHE A 752 20.97 26.12 9.14
N ASP A 753 22.06 26.56 8.51
CA ASP A 753 22.63 27.90 8.55
C ASP A 753 23.02 28.33 7.13
N GLU A 754 22.39 29.39 6.62
CA GLU A 754 22.61 29.91 5.26
C GLU A 754 24.04 30.42 5.00
N GLU A 755 24.89 30.57 6.03
CA GLU A 755 26.31 30.92 5.86
C GLU A 755 27.21 29.70 5.52
N ARG A 756 26.70 28.46 5.63
CA ARG A 756 27.41 27.20 5.30
C ARG A 756 27.21 26.78 3.84
N GLN A 757 27.97 25.76 3.39
CA GLN A 757 27.85 25.14 2.07
C GLN A 757 27.45 23.66 2.21
N TYR A 758 26.26 23.32 1.69
CA TYR A 758 25.65 22.00 1.84
C TYR A 758 25.71 21.21 0.52
N PRO A 759 26.07 19.92 0.55
CA PRO A 759 25.81 19.01 -0.56
C PRO A 759 24.30 18.79 -0.74
N VAL A 760 23.91 18.36 -1.95
CA VAL A 760 22.51 18.07 -2.30
C VAL A 760 22.38 16.62 -2.75
N LEU A 761 21.40 15.90 -2.21
CA LEU A 761 20.95 14.59 -2.71
C LEU A 761 19.53 14.70 -3.28
N VAL A 762 19.38 14.46 -4.58
CA VAL A 762 18.08 14.40 -5.25
C VAL A 762 17.55 12.96 -5.20
N SER A 763 16.41 12.75 -4.57
CA SER A 763 15.78 11.43 -4.41
C SER A 763 14.59 11.29 -5.35
N VAL A 764 14.68 10.35 -6.30
CA VAL A 764 13.71 10.21 -7.38
C VAL A 764 13.01 8.86 -7.40
N TYR A 765 11.85 8.82 -8.07
CA TYR A 765 11.31 7.59 -8.63
C TYR A 765 10.87 7.81 -10.08
N GLY A 766 10.02 8.81 -10.36
CA GLY A 766 9.68 9.24 -11.72
C GLY A 766 8.77 8.31 -12.53
N GLY A 767 8.35 7.17 -11.98
CA GLY A 767 7.50 6.20 -12.69
C GLY A 767 6.11 6.74 -13.10
N PRO A 768 5.55 6.34 -14.25
CA PRO A 768 4.32 6.93 -14.79
C PRO A 768 3.10 6.76 -13.88
N GLY A 769 2.48 7.88 -13.52
CA GLY A 769 1.34 7.96 -12.61
C GLY A 769 1.64 7.64 -11.15
N ILE A 770 2.89 7.43 -10.76
CA ILE A 770 3.33 7.27 -9.36
C ILE A 770 3.73 8.64 -8.82
N GLN A 771 3.42 8.94 -7.56
CA GLN A 771 3.76 10.21 -6.91
C GLN A 771 4.65 9.91 -5.69
N LYS A 772 5.89 10.38 -5.68
CA LYS A 772 6.82 10.28 -4.54
C LYS A 772 6.70 11.48 -3.60
N VAL A 773 6.41 12.66 -4.13
CA VAL A 773 6.30 13.91 -3.39
C VAL A 773 4.90 14.04 -2.81
N ASN A 774 4.78 13.88 -1.48
CA ASN A 774 3.53 13.96 -0.72
C ASN A 774 3.81 14.55 0.69
N CYS A 775 2.79 14.66 1.53
CA CYS A 775 2.92 15.11 2.92
C CYS A 775 2.74 14.03 3.99
N ASP A 776 2.96 12.74 3.66
CA ASP A 776 2.96 11.68 4.67
C ASP A 776 4.17 11.81 5.61
N PHE A 777 3.92 11.63 6.90
CA PHE A 777 4.96 11.58 7.91
C PHE A 777 5.83 10.34 7.69
N SER A 778 7.12 10.56 7.45
CA SER A 778 8.10 9.54 7.14
C SER A 778 9.51 10.02 7.47
N TYR A 779 10.33 9.11 7.99
CA TYR A 779 11.78 9.27 8.17
C TYR A 779 12.46 7.99 7.69
N GLY A 780 13.39 8.13 6.75
CA GLY A 780 14.11 7.01 6.14
C GLY A 780 15.56 7.38 5.81
N PHE A 781 16.08 6.72 4.77
CA PHE A 781 17.46 6.90 4.31
C PHE A 781 17.77 8.37 3.98
N GLU A 782 16.87 9.06 3.30
CA GLU A 782 16.97 10.48 2.97
C GLU A 782 17.15 11.38 4.20
N GLU A 783 16.30 11.24 5.21
CA GLU A 783 16.40 12.07 6.43
C GLU A 783 17.63 11.70 7.28
N ILE A 784 18.08 10.44 7.24
CA ILE A 784 19.37 10.01 7.85
C ILE A 784 20.55 10.68 7.13
N VAL A 785 20.56 10.72 5.80
CA VAL A 785 21.59 11.44 5.02
C VAL A 785 21.53 12.93 5.32
N SER A 786 20.34 13.53 5.46
CA SER A 786 20.22 14.95 5.83
C SER A 786 20.78 15.24 7.22
N SER A 787 20.39 14.44 8.23
CA SER A 787 20.79 14.62 9.63
C SER A 787 22.28 14.32 9.84
N SER A 788 22.82 13.22 9.30
CA SER A 788 24.20 12.80 9.58
C SER A 788 25.25 13.26 8.58
N ALA A 789 24.92 13.45 7.29
CA ALA A 789 25.87 13.93 6.29
C ALA A 789 25.79 15.45 6.03
N ASP A 790 24.98 16.19 6.82
CA ASP A 790 24.66 17.61 6.63
C ASP A 790 24.27 17.91 5.18
N ALA A 791 23.34 17.13 4.63
CA ALA A 791 22.91 17.25 3.24
C ALA A 791 21.50 17.86 3.13
N ILE A 792 21.28 18.63 2.08
CA ILE A 792 19.93 19.00 1.64
C ILE A 792 19.39 17.86 0.78
N ILE A 793 18.15 17.42 1.02
CA ILE A 793 17.47 16.43 0.16
C ILE A 793 16.41 17.13 -0.67
N LEU A 794 16.31 16.77 -1.95
CA LEU A 794 15.20 17.17 -2.82
C LEU A 794 14.45 15.93 -3.31
N TYR A 795 13.19 15.79 -2.93
CA TYR A 795 12.27 14.86 -3.57
C TYR A 795 11.62 15.56 -4.77
N ILE A 796 11.74 14.99 -5.98
CA ILE A 796 11.24 15.61 -7.22
C ILE A 796 10.35 14.63 -7.99
N ASP A 797 9.13 15.07 -8.33
CA ASP A 797 8.17 14.35 -9.17
C ASP A 797 8.04 15.03 -10.56
N PRO A 798 8.84 14.61 -11.57
CA PRO A 798 8.83 15.22 -12.90
C PRO A 798 7.53 14.91 -13.68
N ARG A 799 7.35 15.52 -14.86
CA ARG A 799 6.23 15.21 -15.76
C ARG A 799 6.05 13.71 -15.98
N GLY A 800 4.79 13.29 -16.08
CA GLY A 800 4.41 11.88 -16.21
C GLY A 800 4.08 11.21 -14.87
N THR A 801 4.53 11.76 -13.73
CA THR A 801 4.17 11.28 -12.39
C THR A 801 2.72 11.59 -12.00
N GLY A 802 2.27 11.06 -10.85
CA GLY A 802 0.90 11.19 -10.35
C GLY A 802 0.59 12.53 -9.63
N GLY A 803 -0.66 12.67 -9.19
CA GLY A 803 -1.10 13.76 -8.28
C GLY A 803 -1.68 15.01 -8.93
N SER A 804 -1.51 15.19 -10.25
CA SER A 804 -1.84 16.44 -10.97
C SER A 804 -2.64 16.21 -12.27
N GLY A 805 -3.67 15.35 -12.25
CA GLY A 805 -4.53 15.12 -13.41
C GLY A 805 -3.88 14.36 -14.57
N TRP A 806 -4.62 14.19 -15.66
CA TRP A 806 -4.13 13.52 -16.88
C TRP A 806 -3.24 14.42 -17.74
N ASP A 807 -3.39 15.75 -17.67
CA ASP A 807 -2.50 16.67 -18.40
C ASP A 807 -1.04 16.65 -17.87
N TYR A 808 -0.82 16.23 -16.62
CA TYR A 808 0.51 15.98 -16.07
C TYR A 808 0.96 14.51 -16.23
N ARG A 809 0.06 13.54 -16.00
CA ARG A 809 0.36 12.09 -16.14
C ARG A 809 0.64 11.67 -17.59
N SER A 810 -0.07 12.25 -18.56
CA SER A 810 0.01 11.83 -19.98
C SER A 810 1.37 12.11 -20.64
N TRP A 811 2.22 12.99 -20.09
CA TRP A 811 3.58 13.20 -20.61
C TRP A 811 4.44 11.94 -20.64
N ALA A 812 4.17 10.95 -19.78
CA ALA A 812 4.85 9.65 -19.82
C ALA A 812 4.39 8.75 -20.99
N ARG A 813 3.21 9.01 -21.59
CA ARG A 813 2.71 8.22 -22.72
C ARG A 813 3.69 8.33 -23.88
N ASP A 814 4.16 7.18 -24.33
CA ASP A 814 5.05 7.00 -25.48
C ASP A 814 6.44 7.69 -25.35
N ASN A 815 6.77 8.23 -24.16
CA ASN A 815 7.92 9.14 -23.91
C ASN A 815 8.70 8.87 -22.59
N ILE A 816 8.64 7.67 -22.01
CA ILE A 816 9.46 7.29 -20.84
C ILE A 816 10.96 7.54 -21.11
N GLY A 817 11.65 8.15 -20.14
CA GLY A 817 13.07 8.48 -20.22
C GLY A 817 13.37 9.76 -21.00
N TYR A 818 12.36 10.50 -21.46
CA TYR A 818 12.53 11.78 -22.13
C TYR A 818 12.31 12.96 -21.18
N TRP A 819 11.16 13.05 -20.51
CA TRP A 819 10.82 14.22 -19.69
C TRP A 819 11.45 14.19 -18.32
N GLU A 820 11.51 13.01 -17.69
CA GLU A 820 12.06 12.82 -16.35
C GLU A 820 13.47 13.44 -16.16
N PRO A 821 14.49 13.08 -16.98
CA PRO A 821 15.83 13.65 -16.80
C PRO A 821 15.91 15.15 -17.07
N ARG A 822 15.05 15.70 -17.93
CA ARG A 822 15.03 17.13 -18.27
C ARG A 822 14.49 17.94 -17.10
N ASP A 823 13.32 17.55 -16.60
CA ASP A 823 12.64 18.20 -15.50
C ASP A 823 13.47 18.13 -14.21
N ILE A 824 14.12 16.98 -13.94
CA ILE A 824 14.98 16.81 -12.76
C ILE A 824 16.22 17.70 -12.82
N VAL A 825 16.93 17.74 -13.95
CA VAL A 825 18.10 18.65 -14.13
C VAL A 825 17.66 20.10 -14.00
N GLU A 826 16.60 20.50 -14.69
CA GLU A 826 16.16 21.89 -14.70
C GLU A 826 15.64 22.36 -13.33
N ALA A 827 14.81 21.56 -12.65
CA ALA A 827 14.33 21.88 -11.31
C ALA A 827 15.49 21.97 -10.30
N THR A 828 16.49 21.09 -10.42
CA THR A 828 17.68 21.10 -9.56
C THR A 828 18.58 22.31 -9.86
N GLN A 829 18.78 22.66 -11.14
CA GLN A 829 19.54 23.84 -11.54
C GLN A 829 18.86 25.13 -11.03
N GLN A 830 17.56 25.31 -11.27
CA GLN A 830 16.81 26.46 -10.74
C GLN A 830 16.82 26.50 -9.20
N TYR A 831 16.80 25.33 -8.55
CA TYR A 831 16.94 25.24 -7.09
C TYR A 831 18.28 25.82 -6.63
N ILE A 832 19.39 25.39 -7.25
CA ILE A 832 20.77 25.81 -6.97
C ILE A 832 20.97 27.31 -7.24
N GLU A 833 20.54 27.81 -8.40
CA GLU A 833 20.78 29.21 -8.82
C GLU A 833 20.21 30.25 -7.85
N ASN A 834 19.15 29.89 -7.12
CA ASN A 834 18.50 30.75 -6.14
C ASN A 834 19.03 30.58 -4.70
N ARG A 835 20.03 29.71 -4.47
CA ARG A 835 20.45 29.27 -3.12
C ARG A 835 21.98 29.25 -2.99
N PRO A 836 22.59 30.34 -2.49
CA PRO A 836 24.05 30.47 -2.41
C PRO A 836 24.70 29.52 -1.39
N TYR A 837 23.92 28.84 -0.56
CA TYR A 837 24.37 27.83 0.41
C TYR A 837 24.53 26.42 -0.19
N VAL A 838 24.26 26.22 -1.48
CA VAL A 838 24.42 24.91 -2.14
C VAL A 838 25.82 24.77 -2.74
N ASP A 839 26.49 23.67 -2.42
CA ASP A 839 27.76 23.29 -3.02
C ASP A 839 27.55 22.58 -4.36
N THR A 840 27.86 23.27 -5.46
CA THR A 840 27.65 22.78 -6.83
C THR A 840 28.56 21.63 -7.24
N GLU A 841 29.64 21.37 -6.50
CA GLU A 841 30.55 20.24 -6.75
C GLU A 841 30.13 18.98 -5.96
N ARG A 842 29.12 19.08 -5.09
CA ARG A 842 28.63 17.97 -4.25
C ARG A 842 27.12 17.76 -4.40
N VAL A 843 26.68 17.64 -5.66
CA VAL A 843 25.30 17.34 -6.03
C VAL A 843 25.19 15.90 -6.56
N ALA A 844 24.26 15.14 -5.99
CA ALA A 844 24.03 13.73 -6.27
C ALA A 844 22.56 13.42 -6.60
N ILE A 845 22.31 12.32 -7.32
CA ILE A 845 20.97 11.79 -7.59
C ILE A 845 20.87 10.29 -7.27
N TRP A 846 19.75 9.82 -6.71
CA TRP A 846 19.57 8.39 -6.46
C TRP A 846 18.13 7.88 -6.62
N GLY A 847 18.02 6.57 -6.87
CA GLY A 847 16.74 5.86 -6.93
C GLY A 847 16.86 4.35 -7.15
N TRP A 848 15.74 3.65 -6.94
CA TRP A 848 15.61 2.19 -7.08
C TRP A 848 14.63 1.84 -8.22
N SER A 849 14.86 0.75 -8.96
CA SER A 849 13.95 0.25 -10.00
C SER A 849 13.79 1.26 -11.15
N TYR A 850 12.57 1.76 -11.43
CA TYR A 850 12.36 2.90 -12.32
C TYR A 850 13.16 4.14 -11.86
N GLY A 851 13.25 4.39 -10.55
CA GLY A 851 14.12 5.44 -10.02
C GLY A 851 15.60 5.22 -10.33
N GLY A 852 16.03 3.97 -10.45
CA GLY A 852 17.37 3.60 -10.92
C GLY A 852 17.55 3.88 -12.42
N PHE A 853 16.54 3.58 -13.24
CA PHE A 853 16.50 4.00 -14.66
C PHE A 853 16.60 5.52 -14.79
N VAL A 854 15.75 6.27 -14.07
CA VAL A 854 15.75 7.74 -14.10
C VAL A 854 17.07 8.32 -13.59
N THR A 855 17.68 7.74 -12.56
CA THR A 855 19.02 8.12 -12.07
C THR A 855 20.05 8.00 -13.20
N LEU A 856 20.16 6.83 -13.83
CA LEU A 856 21.12 6.61 -14.92
C LEU A 856 20.79 7.46 -16.16
N LYS A 857 19.51 7.65 -16.49
CA LYS A 857 19.05 8.46 -17.62
C LYS A 857 19.33 9.95 -17.41
N THR A 858 19.23 10.41 -16.17
CA THR A 858 19.60 11.78 -15.77
C THR A 858 21.11 11.99 -15.88
N LEU A 859 21.93 11.04 -15.40
CA LEU A 859 23.38 11.09 -15.58
C LEU A 859 23.79 11.06 -17.07
N GLU A 860 23.12 10.24 -17.90
CA GLU A 860 23.32 10.23 -19.36
C GLU A 860 23.01 11.59 -20.01
N TYR A 861 21.94 12.26 -19.56
CA TYR A 861 21.48 13.53 -20.12
C TYR A 861 22.28 14.74 -19.63
N ASP A 862 22.57 14.80 -18.33
CA ASP A 862 23.24 15.92 -17.65
C ASP A 862 24.74 16.01 -17.98
N MET A 863 25.39 14.87 -18.21
CA MET A 863 26.83 14.80 -18.50
C MET A 863 27.72 15.41 -17.38
N GLY A 864 27.31 15.28 -16.11
CA GLY A 864 28.08 15.78 -14.95
C GLY A 864 28.06 17.30 -14.77
N GLN A 865 27.16 18.02 -15.44
CA GLN A 865 27.02 19.46 -15.32
C GLN A 865 26.40 19.86 -13.98
N VAL A 866 25.22 19.34 -13.67
CA VAL A 866 24.57 19.50 -12.36
C VAL A 866 24.94 18.32 -11.45
N PHE A 867 24.81 17.08 -11.92
CA PHE A 867 24.94 15.87 -11.08
C PHE A 867 26.34 15.26 -11.17
N LYS A 868 27.18 15.56 -10.18
CA LYS A 868 28.53 15.00 -10.07
C LYS A 868 28.51 13.52 -9.72
N TYR A 869 27.50 13.11 -8.95
CA TYR A 869 27.38 11.77 -8.38
C TYR A 869 26.00 11.13 -8.60
N GLY A 870 25.93 9.80 -8.53
CA GLY A 870 24.64 9.14 -8.38
C GLY A 870 24.67 7.68 -7.97
N MET A 871 23.53 7.17 -7.49
CA MET A 871 23.38 5.79 -7.00
C MET A 871 22.10 5.15 -7.54
N ALA A 872 22.24 4.07 -8.31
CA ALA A 872 21.14 3.37 -8.97
C ALA A 872 21.01 1.92 -8.47
N VAL A 873 19.90 1.61 -7.80
CA VAL A 873 19.61 0.26 -7.26
C VAL A 873 18.60 -0.46 -8.15
N ALA A 874 18.87 -1.74 -8.47
CA ALA A 874 18.11 -2.58 -9.40
C ALA A 874 17.58 -1.83 -10.65
N PRO A 875 18.43 -1.08 -11.40
CA PRO A 875 17.94 -0.21 -12.46
C PRO A 875 17.45 -0.99 -13.68
N VAL A 876 16.27 -0.62 -14.20
CA VAL A 876 15.95 -0.90 -15.62
C VAL A 876 16.93 -0.09 -16.47
N THR A 877 17.49 -0.70 -17.51
CA THR A 877 18.45 -0.02 -18.41
C THR A 877 17.95 0.02 -19.86
N ASN A 878 17.00 -0.86 -20.20
CA ASN A 878 16.39 -0.94 -21.51
C ASN A 878 14.97 -1.53 -21.37
N TRP A 879 13.94 -0.76 -21.74
CA TRP A 879 12.54 -1.15 -21.58
C TRP A 879 12.10 -2.33 -22.49
N HIS A 880 12.92 -2.77 -23.44
CA HIS A 880 12.72 -4.06 -24.12
C HIS A 880 13.06 -5.29 -23.25
N LEU A 881 13.76 -5.11 -22.12
CA LEU A 881 14.16 -6.21 -21.23
C LEU A 881 13.16 -6.45 -20.08
N TYR A 882 12.23 -5.51 -19.88
CA TYR A 882 11.20 -5.51 -18.86
C TYR A 882 9.89 -6.12 -19.38
N ASP A 883 8.88 -6.26 -18.52
CA ASP A 883 7.63 -6.93 -18.84
C ASP A 883 6.77 -6.14 -19.84
N SER A 884 5.95 -6.87 -20.58
CA SER A 884 5.09 -6.33 -21.63
C SER A 884 3.90 -5.51 -21.14
N ILE A 885 3.29 -5.85 -20.00
CA ILE A 885 2.06 -5.20 -19.52
C ILE A 885 2.37 -3.85 -18.90
N TYR A 886 3.46 -3.72 -18.14
CA TYR A 886 3.99 -2.43 -17.73
C TYR A 886 4.38 -1.62 -18.96
N THR A 887 5.30 -2.14 -19.78
CA THR A 887 5.97 -1.31 -20.79
C THR A 887 5.02 -0.87 -21.90
N GLU A 888 4.20 -1.78 -22.45
CA GLU A 888 3.34 -1.47 -23.60
C GLU A 888 2.10 -0.64 -23.22
N ARG A 889 1.69 -0.65 -21.93
CA ARG A 889 0.68 0.27 -21.37
C ARG A 889 1.10 1.73 -21.52
N TYR A 890 2.38 2.02 -21.30
CA TYR A 890 2.91 3.38 -21.35
C TYR A 890 3.48 3.73 -22.72
N MET A 891 4.25 2.84 -23.33
CA MET A 891 5.04 3.08 -24.55
C MET A 891 4.39 2.59 -25.86
N GLY A 892 3.24 1.91 -25.79
CA GLY A 892 2.63 1.24 -26.94
C GLY A 892 3.43 0.03 -27.41
N ASN A 893 3.04 -0.56 -28.54
CA ASN A 893 3.70 -1.77 -29.05
C ASN A 893 5.10 -1.45 -29.65
N PRO A 894 6.16 -2.24 -29.37
CA PRO A 894 7.51 -1.96 -29.85
C PRO A 894 7.68 -2.07 -31.38
N SER A 895 6.71 -2.63 -32.12
CA SER A 895 6.69 -2.58 -33.59
C SER A 895 6.16 -1.24 -34.16
N GLN A 896 5.65 -0.37 -33.30
CA GLN A 896 5.08 0.94 -33.63
C GLN A 896 5.86 2.10 -32.98
N ASN A 897 6.55 1.84 -31.86
CA ASN A 897 7.42 2.78 -31.17
C ASN A 897 8.78 2.10 -30.90
N GLU A 898 9.88 2.66 -31.42
CA GLU A 898 11.23 2.06 -31.31
C GLU A 898 11.89 2.22 -29.92
N TYR A 899 11.17 2.81 -28.96
CA TYR A 899 11.61 3.01 -27.57
C TYR A 899 12.96 3.73 -27.50
N LYS A 900 13.13 4.75 -28.34
CA LYS A 900 14.41 5.43 -28.55
C LYS A 900 15.01 5.94 -27.24
N ASP A 901 14.27 6.75 -26.48
CA ASP A 901 14.74 7.35 -25.23
C ASP A 901 14.49 6.47 -24.00
N ALA A 902 13.63 5.46 -24.13
CA ALA A 902 13.31 4.43 -23.13
C ALA A 902 14.41 3.34 -23.05
N LYS A 903 15.66 3.78 -22.93
CA LYS A 903 16.87 3.00 -22.67
C LYS A 903 18.06 3.94 -22.48
N ILE A 904 19.12 3.45 -21.85
CA ILE A 904 20.42 4.13 -21.86
C ILE A 904 21.05 3.91 -23.25
N ASN A 905 21.46 4.99 -23.94
CA ASN A 905 22.04 4.89 -25.30
C ASN A 905 23.44 5.50 -25.40
N SER A 906 23.61 6.65 -24.76
CA SER A 906 24.74 7.55 -24.93
C SER A 906 25.80 7.23 -23.88
N TYR A 907 26.23 5.97 -23.80
CA TYR A 907 27.10 5.46 -22.74
C TYR A 907 28.38 6.28 -22.54
N LYS A 908 28.86 6.97 -23.58
CA LYS A 908 30.02 7.87 -23.47
C LYS A 908 29.76 9.10 -22.59
N ASN A 909 28.52 9.57 -22.47
CA ASN A 909 28.16 10.74 -21.65
C ASN A 909 28.51 10.56 -20.16
N PHE A 910 28.59 9.30 -19.70
CA PHE A 910 29.03 8.97 -18.35
C PHE A 910 30.51 9.29 -18.09
N GLU A 911 31.36 9.51 -19.12
CA GLU A 911 32.77 9.94 -19.00
C GLU A 911 32.94 11.20 -18.11
N HIS A 912 31.92 12.06 -18.07
CA HIS A 912 31.97 13.37 -17.43
C HIS A 912 31.35 13.39 -16.01
N VAL A 913 30.68 12.31 -15.60
CA VAL A 913 30.20 12.12 -14.21
C VAL A 913 31.40 11.81 -13.32
N TYR A 914 31.49 12.35 -12.10
CA TYR A 914 32.68 12.14 -11.26
C TYR A 914 32.75 10.70 -10.74
N ARG A 915 31.64 10.20 -10.19
CA ARG A 915 31.50 8.78 -9.82
C ARG A 915 30.03 8.36 -9.70
N PHE A 916 29.70 7.11 -9.97
CA PHE A 916 28.36 6.58 -9.68
C PHE A 916 28.38 5.12 -9.22
N LEU A 917 27.36 4.71 -8.46
CA LEU A 917 27.23 3.38 -7.88
C LEU A 917 26.03 2.63 -8.50
N ILE A 918 26.23 1.39 -8.93
CA ILE A 918 25.17 0.47 -9.37
C ILE A 918 25.06 -0.69 -8.39
N MET A 919 23.85 -1.05 -7.99
CA MET A 919 23.58 -2.14 -7.04
C MET A 919 22.47 -3.05 -7.55
N HIS A 920 22.61 -4.38 -7.44
CA HIS A 920 21.62 -5.31 -7.99
C HIS A 920 21.65 -6.69 -7.31
N GLY A 921 20.47 -7.32 -7.15
CA GLY A 921 20.36 -8.74 -6.82
C GLY A 921 20.51 -9.64 -8.05
N THR A 922 21.13 -10.83 -7.92
CA THR A 922 21.22 -11.78 -9.04
C THR A 922 19.93 -12.57 -9.26
N GLY A 923 19.12 -12.72 -8.20
CA GLY A 923 17.82 -13.39 -8.20
C GLY A 923 16.64 -12.47 -8.47
N ASP A 924 16.87 -11.25 -8.99
CA ASP A 924 15.81 -10.27 -9.29
C ASP A 924 14.88 -10.80 -10.39
N ASP A 925 13.66 -11.17 -9.98
CA ASP A 925 12.58 -11.71 -10.81
C ASP A 925 11.80 -10.63 -11.55
N ASN A 926 12.00 -9.35 -11.20
CA ASN A 926 11.24 -8.21 -11.71
C ASN A 926 12.07 -7.37 -12.67
N VAL A 927 13.10 -6.69 -12.16
CA VAL A 927 14.13 -6.04 -12.97
C VAL A 927 15.28 -7.01 -13.11
N HIS A 928 15.17 -7.94 -14.06
CA HIS A 928 16.22 -8.93 -14.31
C HIS A 928 17.64 -8.34 -14.32
N TYR A 929 18.57 -8.97 -13.59
CA TYR A 929 19.98 -8.58 -13.52
C TYR A 929 20.68 -8.42 -14.90
N GLN A 930 20.12 -9.06 -15.93
CA GLN A 930 20.42 -8.79 -17.34
C GLN A 930 20.49 -7.30 -17.71
N ASN A 931 19.67 -6.44 -17.10
CA ASN A 931 19.70 -4.99 -17.31
C ASN A 931 21.08 -4.39 -16.96
N THR A 932 21.62 -4.73 -15.79
CA THR A 932 22.94 -4.26 -15.37
C THR A 932 24.05 -4.94 -16.16
N LEU A 933 23.98 -6.25 -16.42
CA LEU A 933 25.00 -6.95 -17.21
C LEU A 933 25.13 -6.41 -18.65
N GLN A 934 24.01 -6.06 -19.30
CA GLN A 934 24.06 -5.43 -20.63
C GLN A 934 24.67 -4.02 -20.60
N LEU A 935 24.38 -3.23 -19.56
CA LEU A 935 24.96 -1.90 -19.38
C LEU A 935 26.48 -1.96 -19.16
N LEU A 936 26.93 -2.84 -18.24
CA LEU A 936 28.36 -3.01 -17.95
C LEU A 936 29.15 -3.45 -19.19
N ASN A 937 28.61 -4.37 -20.00
CA ASN A 937 29.24 -4.75 -21.26
C ASN A 937 29.38 -3.56 -22.25
N GLN A 938 28.47 -2.59 -22.24
CA GLN A 938 28.62 -1.38 -23.08
C GLN A 938 29.68 -0.42 -22.53
N PHE A 939 29.81 -0.31 -21.20
CA PHE A 939 30.88 0.43 -20.55
C PHE A 939 32.26 -0.19 -20.83
N ASP A 940 32.40 -1.51 -20.73
CA ASP A 940 33.63 -2.26 -21.08
C ASP A 940 34.07 -2.01 -22.52
N LEU A 941 33.11 -1.96 -23.46
CA LEU A 941 33.39 -1.77 -24.90
C LEU A 941 33.93 -0.38 -25.25
N ILE A 942 33.70 0.64 -24.42
CA ILE A 942 34.10 2.02 -24.68
C ILE A 942 35.06 2.61 -23.63
N GLY A 943 35.35 1.89 -22.55
CA GLY A 943 36.29 2.30 -21.51
C GLY A 943 35.74 3.28 -20.47
N ILE A 944 34.48 3.12 -20.05
CA ILE A 944 33.96 3.83 -18.86
C ILE A 944 34.44 3.07 -17.62
N GLU A 945 35.10 3.76 -16.67
CA GLU A 945 35.70 3.15 -15.46
C GLU A 945 35.31 3.90 -14.16
N ASN A 946 34.57 5.01 -14.26
CA ASN A 946 34.20 5.91 -13.17
C ASN A 946 32.94 5.45 -12.40
N TYR A 947 32.75 4.13 -12.24
CA TYR A 947 31.63 3.57 -11.50
C TYR A 947 32.06 2.49 -10.50
N ASP A 948 31.20 2.25 -9.51
CA ASP A 948 31.26 1.13 -8.58
C ASP A 948 30.07 0.18 -8.83
N VAL A 949 30.25 -1.12 -8.56
CA VAL A 949 29.17 -2.12 -8.62
C VAL A 949 29.14 -2.93 -7.34
N HIS A 950 27.94 -3.13 -6.78
CA HIS A 950 27.68 -4.14 -5.74
C HIS A 950 26.65 -5.15 -6.24
N VAL A 951 27.00 -6.43 -6.20
CA VAL A 951 26.13 -7.53 -6.61
C VAL A 951 25.75 -8.34 -5.38
N PHE A 952 24.46 -8.61 -5.21
CA PHE A 952 23.91 -9.38 -4.09
C PHE A 952 23.46 -10.76 -4.60
N PRO A 953 24.16 -11.86 -4.24
CA PRO A 953 23.75 -13.21 -4.64
C PRO A 953 22.34 -13.54 -4.15
N ASP A 954 21.58 -14.22 -5.01
CA ASP A 954 20.23 -14.78 -4.78
C ASP A 954 19.16 -13.81 -4.26
N SER A 955 19.49 -12.53 -4.22
CA SER A 955 18.62 -11.43 -3.82
C SER A 955 17.58 -11.12 -4.89
N ASP A 956 16.33 -11.01 -4.45
CA ASP A 956 15.16 -10.55 -5.19
C ASP A 956 15.20 -9.04 -5.49
N HIS A 957 14.13 -8.50 -6.08
CA HIS A 957 14.03 -7.07 -6.40
C HIS A 957 14.10 -6.12 -5.20
N SER A 958 13.76 -6.60 -3.99
CA SER A 958 13.89 -5.86 -2.73
C SER A 958 15.26 -6.05 -2.06
N ILE A 959 16.09 -6.91 -2.64
CA ILE A 959 17.43 -7.27 -2.17
C ILE A 959 17.37 -7.87 -0.75
N ASN A 960 16.39 -8.74 -0.49
CA ASN A 960 16.09 -9.23 0.86
C ASN A 960 16.76 -10.56 1.28
N HIS A 961 17.63 -11.15 0.44
CA HIS A 961 18.28 -12.42 0.78
C HIS A 961 19.29 -12.24 1.94
N ASP A 962 19.21 -13.09 2.96
CA ASP A 962 19.94 -12.97 4.24
C ASP A 962 19.94 -11.52 4.80
N ASN A 963 21.11 -10.87 4.86
CA ASN A 963 21.27 -9.50 5.36
C ASN A 963 21.44 -8.47 4.22
N ALA A 964 21.20 -8.85 2.97
CA ALA A 964 21.56 -8.04 1.80
C ALA A 964 20.94 -6.63 1.84
N ASN A 965 19.66 -6.48 2.19
CA ASN A 965 18.97 -5.19 2.24
C ASN A 965 19.62 -4.23 3.26
N VAL A 966 20.03 -4.74 4.42
CA VAL A 966 20.77 -3.97 5.42
C VAL A 966 22.11 -3.49 4.87
N ILE A 967 22.81 -4.34 4.12
CA ILE A 967 24.07 -3.98 3.45
C ILE A 967 23.85 -3.00 2.28
N VAL A 968 22.67 -2.98 1.63
CA VAL A 968 22.34 -1.98 0.60
C VAL A 968 22.44 -0.58 1.19
N TYR A 969 21.73 -0.31 2.28
CA TYR A 969 21.71 1.01 2.90
C TYR A 969 23.06 1.42 3.50
N ASP A 970 23.81 0.50 4.10
CA ASP A 970 25.19 0.76 4.56
C ASP A 970 26.09 1.23 3.42
N LYS A 971 25.97 0.58 2.25
CA LYS A 971 26.79 0.89 1.09
C LYS A 971 26.37 2.19 0.44
N LEU A 972 25.07 2.46 0.29
CA LEU A 972 24.57 3.75 -0.17
C LEU A 972 25.06 4.89 0.73
N TYR A 973 24.89 4.75 2.05
CA TYR A 973 25.28 5.77 3.03
C TYR A 973 26.80 5.99 3.06
N SER A 974 27.59 4.93 3.20
CA SER A 974 29.06 5.05 3.20
C SER A 974 29.60 5.63 1.89
N TRP A 975 28.97 5.31 0.76
CA TRP A 975 29.37 5.82 -0.54
C TRP A 975 29.02 7.31 -0.69
N ILE A 976 27.79 7.73 -0.34
CA ILE A 976 27.39 9.14 -0.46
C ILE A 976 28.16 10.04 0.51
N CYS A 977 28.43 9.59 1.74
CA CYS A 977 29.31 10.31 2.66
C CYS A 977 30.74 10.48 2.11
N THR A 978 31.25 9.50 1.36
CA THR A 978 32.56 9.61 0.70
C THR A 978 32.51 10.63 -0.45
N ALA A 979 31.45 10.62 -1.25
CA ALA A 979 31.22 11.56 -2.35
C ALA A 979 30.95 13.01 -1.90
N PHE A 980 30.44 13.21 -0.68
CA PHE A 980 30.25 14.54 -0.08
C PHE A 980 31.44 15.03 0.75
N ALA A 981 32.47 14.20 0.94
CA ALA A 981 33.72 14.55 1.61
C ALA A 981 34.90 14.84 0.66
N SER A 982 34.74 14.58 -0.64
CA SER A 982 35.68 14.93 -1.72
C SER A 982 35.55 16.39 -2.14
#